data_AF-O23395-F1
#
_entry.id   AF-O23395-F1
#
_cell.length_a   1.000
_cell.length_b   1.000
_cell.length_c   1.000
_cell.angle_alpha   90.00
_cell.angle_beta   90.00
_cell.angle_gamma   90.00
#
_symmetry.space_group_name_H-M   'P 1'
#
loop_
_entity.id
_entity.type
_entity.pdbx_description
1 polymer ?
#
loop_
_entity_poly.entity_id
_entity_poly.type
_entity_poly.pdbx_seq_one_letter_code
_entity_poly.pdbx_strand_id
1 'polypeptide(L)'
;MNKTQTQQKLNQRHISLSSNPPLVSMGSQLSNAIDGKDNTKTIGSADPDQLMEIESLEKILNYKFKDKSLLLKAFTDASYVDDKSESYELLELLGDSILNMGIIYDFIKLYPKEAPGPLTKLRAVNVDTEKLARVAVNHQLYSYLRHKKPLLEEQILEFVEAMEKYPLHSNGLLKVPKVLADIVESTIGAIFMDCNSTETVWKISNHQKMDFELRSAKEKLEREQRERKQRAKLKLEREKKSKEAAIKQREAIEAAQRARRLDAIEAQIKVLYLYSYWADQHMQESLVSGDGIVFERVFQAVSFQGNGDKIKLPPSCFTELSDQGAFDKGPLYFELSVVDHADNKKTTHSGVLEFTAEDGTIGLPPHVWSNLFSTHDPMDVPLVEIRYIRLPKGSYAKLQPDNLGFSDLPNHKAILETILRQHATLSLDDVLLVNYGQVSYKLQVLELRPATSISVLETDIEVDIVSPDIVSDQPNQHVLKPLQYGKSESGTVEEGRYDYYKFVIDEATVEKVMAGSVKVIVKVDVEKVGADTDLYVSKHPVLFPSLNQHEWSSHDVGSKTLILVSKERALSSGTYSIGVYGFKGTVKYQVSVLVQESIDGAKVGERAVSSSSDVDTVECRNCKHSIPSRSIALHEVYCSRHNVVCNHHGCGIVLRVEEAKNHLHCEKCGKALQPTEMEKHLKVFHEPLTCGCGIVLEKEQMVQHQGKDCPLRLIACRFCGDMVEAGNSAADTRDRMRGMSEHESTCGSRTAPCDSCGRSVMLKDMDIHQIAVHGKSS
;
A
#
# COMPACT_ATOMS: atom_id res chain seq x y z
N MET A 1 28.68 -32.89 0.58
CA MET A 1 29.74 -33.73 1.20
C MET A 1 31.00 -32.90 1.35
N ASN A 2 31.47 -32.79 2.59
CA ASN A 2 32.87 -32.69 3.05
C ASN A 2 33.83 -31.70 2.34
N LYS A 3 34.32 -30.68 3.07
CA LYS A 3 35.60 -30.70 3.83
C LYS A 3 36.80 -30.87 2.88
N THR A 4 37.88 -30.09 2.87
CA THR A 4 38.52 -29.24 3.87
C THR A 4 39.84 -28.73 3.25
N GLN A 5 40.28 -27.55 3.71
CA GLN A 5 41.67 -27.23 4.12
C GLN A 5 42.85 -27.47 3.17
N THR A 6 43.53 -26.38 2.82
CA THR A 6 45.00 -26.11 2.93
C THR A 6 45.20 -24.73 2.30
N GLN A 7 45.88 -23.70 2.79
CA GLN A 7 46.91 -23.39 3.79
C GLN A 7 46.62 -21.91 4.17
N GLN A 8 46.58 -21.44 5.43
CA GLN A 8 47.53 -21.51 6.53
C GLN A 8 48.97 -21.11 6.20
N LYS A 9 49.39 -20.02 6.87
CA LYS A 9 50.72 -19.79 7.47
C LYS A 9 51.84 -19.27 6.57
N LEU A 10 52.28 -18.04 6.89
CA LEU A 10 53.63 -17.65 7.32
C LEU A 10 53.59 -16.11 7.45
N ASN A 11 53.36 -15.50 8.62
CA ASN A 11 54.06 -15.62 9.90
C ASN A 11 55.55 -15.24 9.77
N GLN A 12 55.91 -14.14 10.45
CA GLN A 12 57.17 -13.98 11.20
C GLN A 12 58.44 -13.80 10.34
N ARG A 13 59.51 -13.13 10.74
CA ARG A 13 59.96 -12.40 11.94
C ARG A 13 61.39 -11.90 11.59
N HIS A 14 61.91 -11.01 12.44
CA HIS A 14 63.34 -10.74 12.70
C HIS A 14 64.10 -9.93 11.63
N ILE A 15 64.53 -8.69 11.91
CA ILE A 15 65.55 -8.20 12.86
C ILE A 15 66.99 -8.37 12.34
N SER A 16 67.76 -7.28 12.45
CA SER A 16 69.24 -7.14 12.58
C SER A 16 70.11 -7.21 11.32
N LEU A 17 71.25 -6.50 11.20
CA LEU A 17 71.90 -5.37 11.90
C LEU A 17 73.16 -4.99 11.09
N SER A 18 73.62 -3.73 11.24
CA SER A 18 75.00 -3.24 11.05
C SER A 18 75.51 -3.11 9.60
N SER A 19 76.35 -2.14 9.22
CA SER A 19 77.28 -1.32 10.00
C SER A 19 77.70 -0.06 9.22
N ASN A 20 77.75 1.09 9.90
CA ASN A 20 78.72 2.16 9.63
C ASN A 20 79.62 2.29 10.88
N PRO A 21 80.94 2.51 10.73
CA PRO A 21 81.80 2.92 11.83
C PRO A 21 81.63 4.44 12.15
N PRO A 22 82.15 4.93 13.30
CA PRO A 22 81.55 6.02 14.06
C PRO A 22 82.16 7.40 13.81
N LEU A 23 81.37 8.45 14.04
CA LEU A 23 81.85 9.81 14.32
C LEU A 23 81.92 10.05 15.83
N VAL A 24 83.00 10.69 16.23
CA VAL A 24 83.51 10.84 17.59
C VAL A 24 82.68 11.85 18.40
N SER A 25 82.49 11.52 19.69
CA SER A 25 81.86 12.30 20.75
C SER A 25 82.51 13.69 20.97
N MET A 26 81.69 14.74 21.02
CA MET A 26 82.02 16.06 21.58
C MET A 26 80.91 16.57 22.52
N GLY A 27 80.32 15.69 23.33
CA GLY A 27 79.26 16.04 24.30
C GLY A 27 79.74 16.50 25.68
N SER A 28 81.03 16.78 25.87
CA SER A 28 81.58 17.01 27.21
C SER A 28 82.45 18.26 27.30
N GLN A 29 81.90 19.44 27.01
CA GLN A 29 82.47 20.74 27.39
C GLN A 29 81.45 21.85 27.12
N LEU A 30 80.40 21.95 27.95
CA LEU A 30 79.63 23.19 28.17
C LEU A 30 78.58 23.08 29.30
N SER A 31 78.57 21.98 30.05
CA SER A 31 77.94 21.94 31.38
C SER A 31 79.00 22.23 32.45
N ASN A 32 79.33 23.50 32.67
CA ASN A 32 79.95 23.99 33.92
C ASN A 32 79.95 25.53 33.93
N ALA A 33 79.63 26.10 35.10
CA ALA A 33 79.54 27.53 35.46
C ALA A 33 78.23 28.22 35.01
N ILE A 34 77.13 28.17 35.79
CA ILE A 34 76.88 28.60 37.19
C ILE A 34 76.89 30.13 37.36
N ASP A 35 75.79 30.59 37.95
CA ASP A 35 75.57 31.78 38.78
C ASP A 35 75.68 33.18 38.18
N GLY A 36 74.52 33.82 38.14
CA GLY A 36 74.22 34.90 39.08
C GLY A 36 75.19 36.07 39.13
N LYS A 37 74.76 37.19 38.54
CA LYS A 37 74.66 38.50 39.22
C LYS A 37 74.20 39.58 38.26
N ASP A 38 73.30 40.42 38.78
CA ASP A 38 73.17 41.82 38.38
C ASP A 38 74.53 42.44 38.05
N ASN A 39 74.61 43.12 36.91
CA ASN A 39 75.30 44.41 36.85
C ASN A 39 74.94 45.14 35.55
N THR A 40 74.02 46.08 35.71
CA THR A 40 74.11 47.36 35.03
C THR A 40 75.54 47.91 35.16
N LYS A 41 76.25 48.10 34.05
CA LYS A 41 77.35 49.06 33.98
C LYS A 41 77.26 49.91 32.73
N THR A 42 76.81 51.13 33.00
CA THR A 42 76.88 52.35 32.22
C THR A 42 78.31 52.77 31.85
N ILE A 43 78.41 53.34 30.64
CA ILE A 43 79.25 54.47 30.21
C ILE A 43 80.78 54.31 30.31
N GLY A 44 81.40 54.32 29.13
CA GLY A 44 82.62 55.10 28.87
C GLY A 44 83.95 54.39 29.05
N SER A 45 84.73 54.44 27.96
CA SER A 45 86.14 54.11 27.77
C SER A 45 86.41 52.73 27.16
N ALA A 46 87.17 52.76 26.07
CA ALA A 46 87.58 51.60 25.28
C ALA A 46 88.43 50.66 26.14
N ASP A 47 87.95 49.43 26.36
CA ASP A 47 88.66 48.37 27.09
C ASP A 47 89.11 47.27 26.08
N PRO A 48 90.31 46.67 26.22
CA PRO A 48 91.00 45.86 25.20
C PRO A 48 90.38 44.51 24.78
N ASP A 49 89.19 44.13 25.26
CA ASP A 49 88.57 42.84 24.91
C ASP A 49 88.03 42.78 23.47
N GLN A 50 87.75 43.91 22.81
CA GLN A 50 87.24 43.94 21.41
C GLN A 50 88.26 43.53 20.33
N LEU A 51 89.57 43.57 20.62
CA LEU A 51 90.62 43.28 19.62
C LEU A 51 90.86 41.78 19.42
N MET A 52 90.58 40.94 20.42
CA MET A 52 90.76 39.47 20.32
C MET A 52 89.69 38.79 19.45
N GLU A 53 88.50 39.37 19.33
CA GLU A 53 87.39 38.80 18.54
C GLU A 53 87.61 38.92 17.02
N ILE A 54 88.11 40.08 16.55
CA ILE A 54 88.29 40.35 15.11
C ILE A 54 89.39 39.46 14.51
N GLU A 55 90.54 39.32 15.19
CA GLU A 55 91.64 38.49 14.68
C GLU A 55 91.29 36.99 14.63
N SER A 56 90.39 36.54 15.52
CA SER A 56 89.90 35.17 15.51
C SER A 56 88.95 34.94 14.32
N LEU A 57 88.05 35.87 14.04
CA LEU A 57 87.21 35.85 12.85
C LEU A 57 88.03 35.90 11.55
N GLU A 58 89.05 36.75 11.47
CA GLU A 58 89.95 36.80 10.29
C GLU A 58 90.67 35.46 10.04
N LYS A 59 91.01 34.73 11.11
CA LYS A 59 91.59 33.37 11.00
C LYS A 59 90.56 32.34 10.55
N ILE A 60 89.34 32.37 11.11
CA ILE A 60 88.26 31.47 10.71
C ILE A 60 87.94 31.67 9.23
N LEU A 61 87.81 32.92 8.79
CA LEU A 61 87.56 33.30 7.40
C LEU A 61 88.78 33.13 6.49
N ASN A 62 89.96 32.91 7.08
CA ASN A 62 91.26 32.86 6.42
C ASN A 62 91.47 34.07 5.47
N TYR A 63 91.03 35.24 5.91
CA TYR A 63 91.10 36.51 5.18
C TYR A 63 91.42 37.64 6.16
N LYS A 64 92.46 38.42 5.86
CA LYS A 64 92.82 39.61 6.63
C LYS A 64 92.21 40.84 5.99
N PHE A 65 91.33 41.53 6.72
CA PHE A 65 90.67 42.73 6.26
C PHE A 65 91.62 43.92 6.28
N LYS A 66 91.55 44.75 5.23
CA LYS A 66 92.24 46.04 5.24
C LYS A 66 91.49 47.01 6.15
N ASP A 67 90.16 47.01 6.04
CA ASP A 67 89.27 47.75 6.93
C ASP A 67 88.52 46.79 7.88
N LYS A 68 89.03 46.68 9.11
CA LYS A 68 88.45 45.84 10.17
C LYS A 68 87.05 46.29 10.59
N SER A 69 86.65 47.54 10.31
CA SER A 69 85.32 48.04 10.64
C SER A 69 84.22 47.36 9.83
N LEU A 70 84.52 46.90 8.60
CA LEU A 70 83.58 46.16 7.76
C LEU A 70 83.26 44.78 8.33
N LEU A 71 84.27 44.07 8.83
CA LEU A 71 84.08 42.78 9.50
C LEU A 71 83.28 42.96 10.79
N LEU A 72 83.60 44.00 11.56
CA LEU A 72 82.84 44.33 12.76
C LEU A 72 81.35 44.64 12.43
N LYS A 73 81.10 45.39 11.36
CA LYS A 73 79.75 45.71 10.87
C LYS A 73 78.99 44.46 10.43
N ALA A 74 79.64 43.53 9.74
CA ALA A 74 79.03 42.27 9.27
C ALA A 74 78.48 41.40 10.42
N PHE A 75 79.08 41.49 11.61
CA PHE A 75 78.68 40.74 12.80
C PHE A 75 77.87 41.57 13.82
N THR A 76 77.29 42.69 13.40
CA THR A 76 76.49 43.56 14.30
C THR A 76 75.03 43.60 13.87
N ASP A 77 74.17 43.01 14.69
CA ASP A 77 72.72 43.02 14.48
C ASP A 77 72.13 44.40 14.82
N ALA A 78 71.06 44.78 14.12
CA ALA A 78 70.37 46.06 14.33
C ALA A 78 69.93 46.28 15.80
N SER A 79 69.65 45.22 16.56
CA SER A 79 69.29 45.31 17.99
C SER A 79 70.43 45.77 18.90
N TYR A 80 71.68 45.67 18.47
CA TYR A 80 72.85 46.08 19.23
C TYR A 80 73.30 47.52 18.92
N VAL A 81 72.70 48.15 17.91
CA VAL A 81 73.09 49.46 17.39
C VAL A 81 72.67 50.59 18.35
N ASP A 82 73.64 51.43 18.73
CA ASP A 82 73.40 52.76 19.31
C ASP A 82 73.68 53.84 18.23
N ASP A 83 73.37 55.13 18.48
CA ASP A 83 73.41 56.28 17.53
C ASP A 83 74.72 56.49 16.71
N LYS A 84 75.77 55.70 16.92
CA LYS A 84 77.07 55.78 16.21
C LYS A 84 77.53 54.48 15.53
N SER A 85 76.70 53.44 15.45
CA SER A 85 77.05 52.16 14.78
C SER A 85 76.07 51.81 13.66
N GLU A 86 76.51 51.07 12.65
CA GLU A 86 75.67 50.61 11.53
C GLU A 86 75.51 49.09 11.57
N SER A 87 74.33 48.57 11.17
CA SER A 87 74.01 47.14 11.15
C SER A 87 74.56 46.41 9.92
N TYR A 88 74.53 45.07 9.96
CA TYR A 88 75.01 44.22 8.87
C TYR A 88 74.12 44.22 7.61
N GLU A 89 72.88 44.72 7.67
CA GLU A 89 71.83 44.51 6.66
C GLU A 89 72.20 44.98 5.24
N LEU A 90 72.94 46.09 5.11
CA LEU A 90 73.41 46.56 3.80
C LEU A 90 74.46 45.64 3.19
N LEU A 91 75.30 45.02 4.03
CA LEU A 91 76.30 44.07 3.58
C LEU A 91 75.65 42.72 3.23
N GLU A 92 74.62 42.31 3.97
CA GLU A 92 73.80 41.11 3.67
C GLU A 92 73.21 41.20 2.27
N LEU A 93 72.51 42.30 1.96
CA LEU A 93 71.88 42.50 0.66
C LEU A 93 72.88 42.39 -0.51
N LEU A 94 74.06 42.97 -0.32
CA LEU A 94 75.14 42.89 -1.31
C LEU A 94 75.68 41.45 -1.43
N GLY A 95 75.87 40.79 -0.30
CA GLY A 95 76.33 39.42 -0.20
C GLY A 95 75.43 38.41 -0.88
N ASP A 96 74.11 38.46 -0.65
CA ASP A 96 73.13 37.57 -1.28
C ASP A 96 73.17 37.68 -2.82
N SER A 97 73.29 38.91 -3.34
CA SER A 97 73.38 39.14 -4.77
C SER A 97 74.65 38.51 -5.39
N ILE A 98 75.78 38.64 -4.70
CA ILE A 98 77.06 38.07 -5.14
C ILE A 98 77.04 36.54 -5.07
N LEU A 99 76.51 35.99 -3.98
CA LEU A 99 76.36 34.55 -3.76
C LEU A 99 75.49 33.92 -4.86
N ASN A 100 74.32 34.50 -5.13
CA ASN A 100 73.41 34.04 -6.17
C ASN A 100 74.06 34.06 -7.56
N MET A 101 74.81 35.12 -7.87
CA MET A 101 75.50 35.24 -9.16
C MET A 101 76.57 34.15 -9.32
N GLY A 102 77.40 33.92 -8.29
CA GLY A 102 78.45 32.91 -8.31
C GLY A 102 77.92 31.50 -8.56
N ILE A 103 76.86 31.11 -7.85
CA ILE A 103 76.26 29.77 -7.96
C ILE A 103 75.63 29.52 -9.33
N ILE A 104 74.88 30.51 -9.86
CA ILE A 104 74.27 30.39 -11.19
C ILE A 104 75.35 30.25 -12.26
N TYR A 105 76.42 31.04 -12.14
CA TYR A 105 77.53 31.00 -13.09
C TYR A 105 78.19 29.61 -13.13
N ASP A 106 78.38 28.97 -11.97
CA ASP A 106 78.89 27.59 -11.89
C ASP A 106 77.91 26.57 -12.49
N PHE A 107 76.60 26.73 -12.29
CA PHE A 107 75.60 25.84 -12.89
C PHE A 107 75.53 25.94 -14.40
N ILE A 108 75.63 27.15 -14.96
CA ILE A 108 75.65 27.35 -16.41
C ILE A 108 76.87 26.64 -17.02
N LYS A 109 78.04 26.72 -16.38
CA LYS A 109 79.25 26.03 -16.85
C LYS A 109 79.10 24.52 -16.81
N LEU A 110 78.49 23.97 -15.76
CA LEU A 110 78.36 22.52 -15.58
C LEU A 110 77.22 21.90 -16.39
N TYR A 111 76.20 22.69 -16.74
CA TYR A 111 75.01 22.24 -17.49
C TYR A 111 74.71 23.15 -18.70
N PRO A 112 75.63 23.24 -19.69
CA PRO A 112 75.54 24.24 -20.77
C PRO A 112 74.36 24.05 -21.73
N LYS A 113 73.69 22.91 -21.69
CA LYS A 113 72.56 22.56 -22.58
C LYS A 113 71.20 22.60 -21.88
N GLU A 114 71.17 22.87 -20.58
CA GLU A 114 69.93 22.92 -19.84
C GLU A 114 69.21 24.25 -20.02
N ALA A 115 67.88 24.19 -20.06
CA ALA A 115 67.06 25.38 -20.20
C ALA A 115 67.11 26.24 -18.92
N PRO A 116 66.81 27.56 -18.98
CA PRO A 116 66.87 28.44 -17.82
C PRO A 116 66.02 27.98 -16.62
N GLY A 117 64.84 27.39 -16.88
CA GLY A 117 63.90 26.99 -15.82
C GLY A 117 64.47 25.99 -14.80
N PRO A 118 65.00 24.82 -15.22
CA PRO A 118 65.71 23.90 -14.35
C PRO A 118 66.88 24.54 -13.57
N LEU A 119 67.66 25.43 -14.20
CA LEU A 119 68.79 26.10 -13.55
C LEU A 119 68.33 27.06 -12.43
N THR A 120 67.23 27.79 -12.64
CA THR A 120 66.63 28.64 -11.60
C THR A 120 66.13 27.82 -10.40
N LYS A 121 65.54 26.65 -10.65
CA LYS A 121 65.13 25.73 -9.57
C LYS A 121 66.34 25.17 -8.83
N LEU A 122 67.39 24.81 -9.55
CA LEU A 122 68.63 24.33 -8.96
C LEU A 122 69.29 25.41 -8.10
N ARG A 123 69.21 26.70 -8.44
CA ARG A 123 69.67 27.80 -7.58
C ARG A 123 68.86 27.88 -6.29
N ALA A 124 67.54 27.92 -6.41
CA ALA A 124 66.64 28.11 -5.26
C ALA A 124 66.73 26.99 -4.22
N VAL A 125 67.06 25.75 -4.61
CA VAL A 125 67.24 24.61 -3.68
C VAL A 125 68.50 24.75 -2.82
N ASN A 126 69.34 25.72 -3.12
CA ASN A 126 70.77 25.63 -2.90
C ASN A 126 71.19 26.90 -2.16
N VAL A 127 70.78 28.07 -2.67
CA VAL A 127 70.78 29.32 -1.90
C VAL A 127 69.51 29.33 -1.08
N ASP A 128 69.56 28.65 0.07
CA ASP A 128 68.46 28.54 1.02
C ASP A 128 68.94 28.98 2.40
N THR A 129 68.09 29.71 3.12
CA THR A 129 68.38 30.26 4.45
C THR A 129 68.83 29.19 5.44
N GLU A 130 68.24 27.99 5.43
CA GLU A 130 68.65 26.92 6.34
C GLU A 130 70.07 26.45 6.03
N LYS A 131 70.42 26.31 4.74
CA LYS A 131 71.76 25.90 4.33
C LYS A 131 72.81 26.91 4.74
N LEU A 132 72.53 28.21 4.55
CA LEU A 132 73.44 29.28 4.95
C LEU A 132 73.58 29.38 6.47
N ALA A 133 72.49 29.22 7.21
CA ALA A 133 72.53 29.16 8.67
C ALA A 133 73.36 27.96 9.18
N ARG A 134 73.27 26.79 8.54
CA ARG A 134 74.12 25.63 8.86
C ARG A 134 75.59 25.91 8.63
N VAL A 135 75.93 26.66 7.57
CA VAL A 135 77.32 27.12 7.34
C VAL A 135 77.76 28.01 8.50
N ALA A 136 76.96 28.98 8.92
CA ALA A 136 77.28 29.85 10.05
C ALA A 136 77.56 29.07 11.35
N VAL A 137 76.76 28.03 11.63
CA VAL A 137 76.92 27.16 12.79
C VAL A 137 78.17 26.28 12.68
N ASN A 138 78.37 25.62 11.55
CA ASN A 138 79.51 24.71 11.33
C ASN A 138 80.86 25.43 11.45
N HIS A 139 80.91 26.72 11.10
CA HIS A 139 82.10 27.56 11.25
C HIS A 139 82.12 28.36 12.55
N GLN A 140 81.16 28.14 13.45
CA GLN A 140 81.02 28.83 14.74
C GLN A 140 80.98 30.37 14.62
N LEU A 141 80.44 30.89 13.52
CA LEU A 141 80.38 32.33 13.27
C LEU A 141 79.39 33.03 14.21
N TYR A 142 78.36 32.31 14.65
CA TYR A 142 77.32 32.85 15.52
C TYR A 142 77.82 33.30 16.90
N SER A 143 78.93 32.74 17.41
CA SER A 143 79.47 33.14 18.73
C SER A 143 80.06 34.54 18.74
N TYR A 144 80.31 35.13 17.56
CA TYR A 144 80.87 36.48 17.42
C TYR A 144 79.80 37.53 17.06
N LEU A 145 78.54 37.12 16.96
CA LEU A 145 77.43 38.00 16.63
C LEU A 145 77.07 38.89 17.81
N ARG A 146 77.05 40.20 17.59
CA ARG A 146 76.66 41.19 18.60
C ARG A 146 75.17 41.51 18.47
N HIS A 147 74.37 41.10 19.45
CA HIS A 147 72.93 41.32 19.51
C HIS A 147 72.44 41.59 20.94
N LYS A 148 71.26 42.22 21.08
CA LYS A 148 70.55 42.36 22.37
C LYS A 148 69.26 41.53 22.43
N LYS A 149 69.08 40.59 21.50
CA LYS A 149 67.88 39.72 21.39
C LYS A 149 67.89 38.61 22.47
N PRO A 150 66.89 38.53 23.37
CA PRO A 150 66.95 37.69 24.57
C PRO A 150 66.76 36.18 24.32
N LEU A 151 66.19 35.78 23.17
CA LEU A 151 65.88 34.37 22.86
C LEU A 151 66.73 33.80 21.72
N LEU A 152 67.68 34.57 21.19
CA LEU A 152 68.43 34.15 20.00
C LEU A 152 69.38 32.98 20.31
N GLU A 153 70.02 32.99 21.48
CA GLU A 153 70.93 31.92 21.90
C GLU A 153 70.21 30.56 22.02
N GLU A 154 69.03 30.54 22.65
CA GLU A 154 68.19 29.33 22.78
C GLU A 154 67.75 28.83 21.39
N GLN A 155 67.35 29.73 20.50
CA GLN A 155 66.98 29.38 19.12
C GLN A 155 68.14 28.82 18.31
N ILE A 156 69.36 29.30 18.53
CA ILE A 156 70.57 28.77 17.89
C ILE A 156 70.87 27.37 18.44
N LEU A 157 70.79 27.16 19.76
CA LEU A 157 70.97 25.85 20.40
C LEU A 157 69.96 24.81 19.90
N GLU A 158 68.67 25.14 19.87
CA GLU A 158 67.63 24.27 19.30
C GLU A 158 67.92 23.93 17.84
N PHE A 159 68.40 24.90 17.06
CA PHE A 159 68.75 24.67 15.67
C PHE A 159 69.97 23.73 15.53
N VAL A 160 71.00 23.90 16.35
CA VAL A 160 72.21 23.04 16.37
C VAL A 160 71.82 21.60 16.72
N GLU A 161 71.01 21.38 17.75
CA GLU A 161 70.53 20.03 18.11
C GLU A 161 69.68 19.42 16.98
N ALA A 162 68.83 20.23 16.36
CA ALA A 162 67.98 19.78 15.26
C ALA A 162 68.77 19.43 13.99
N MET A 163 69.97 20.00 13.80
CA MET A 163 70.87 19.63 12.70
C MET A 163 71.32 18.16 12.81
N GLU A 164 71.43 17.58 14.01
CA GLU A 164 71.74 16.14 14.16
C GLU A 164 70.61 15.27 13.64
N LYS A 165 69.36 15.67 13.91
CA LYS A 165 68.17 14.93 13.48
C LYS A 165 67.93 15.05 11.97
N TYR A 166 68.30 16.17 11.38
CA TYR A 166 68.20 16.44 9.96
C TYR A 166 69.58 16.82 9.40
N PRO A 167 70.45 15.85 9.06
CA PRO A 167 71.86 16.12 8.79
C PRO A 167 72.12 16.98 7.55
N LEU A 168 71.24 16.94 6.55
CA LEU A 168 71.44 17.66 5.28
C LEU A 168 70.56 18.91 5.15
N HIS A 169 69.25 18.77 5.38
CA HIS A 169 68.28 19.86 5.28
C HIS A 169 66.94 19.41 5.85
N SER A 170 66.16 20.31 6.45
CA SER A 170 64.85 19.99 7.03
C SER A 170 63.67 20.22 6.08
N ASN A 171 63.89 20.93 4.97
CA ASN A 171 62.86 21.35 4.01
C ASN A 171 61.74 22.17 4.68
N GLY A 172 62.11 23.09 5.57
CA GLY A 172 61.19 24.00 6.24
C GLY A 172 60.50 23.44 7.48
N LEU A 173 60.90 22.26 7.95
CA LEU A 173 60.41 21.66 9.20
C LEU A 173 61.10 22.24 10.45
N LEU A 174 62.28 22.84 10.27
CA LEU A 174 63.00 23.54 11.34
C LEU A 174 62.79 25.04 11.22
N LYS A 175 62.60 25.68 12.37
CA LYS A 175 62.55 27.13 12.47
C LYS A 175 63.97 27.67 12.55
N VAL A 176 64.50 28.10 11.41
CA VAL A 176 65.88 28.57 11.29
C VAL A 176 66.01 30.01 11.82
N PRO A 177 66.96 30.32 12.71
CA PRO A 177 67.28 31.70 13.07
C PRO A 177 67.87 32.41 11.86
N LYS A 178 67.08 33.29 11.23
CA LYS A 178 67.42 33.92 9.95
C LYS A 178 68.75 34.67 9.99
N VAL A 179 69.02 35.34 11.12
CA VAL A 179 70.25 36.09 11.40
C VAL A 179 71.51 35.28 11.11
N LEU A 180 71.48 33.95 11.26
CA LEU A 180 72.63 33.09 10.94
C LEU A 180 72.94 33.03 9.43
N ALA A 181 71.91 33.00 8.58
CA ALA A 181 72.10 33.10 7.14
C ALA A 181 72.59 34.51 6.77
N ASP A 182 71.95 35.51 7.36
CA ASP A 182 72.22 36.91 7.07
C ASP A 182 73.67 37.29 7.39
N ILE A 183 74.28 36.76 8.46
CA ILE A 183 75.70 37.02 8.79
C ILE A 183 76.68 36.37 7.81
N VAL A 184 76.32 35.24 7.20
CA VAL A 184 77.15 34.61 6.17
C VAL A 184 77.12 35.46 4.91
N GLU A 185 75.94 35.90 4.51
CA GLU A 185 75.76 36.81 3.38
C GLU A 185 76.47 38.15 3.65
N SER A 186 76.29 38.74 4.83
CA SER A 186 76.93 40.00 5.19
C SER A 186 78.46 39.89 5.23
N THR A 187 79.00 38.75 5.64
CA THR A 187 80.44 38.48 5.60
C THR A 187 80.94 38.42 4.15
N ILE A 188 80.23 37.75 3.26
CA ILE A 188 80.55 37.74 1.81
C ILE A 188 80.52 39.16 1.25
N GLY A 189 79.51 39.95 1.61
CA GLY A 189 79.40 41.36 1.23
C GLY A 189 80.56 42.21 1.77
N ALA A 190 80.97 41.99 3.02
CA ALA A 190 82.10 42.68 3.65
C ALA A 190 83.43 42.37 2.95
N ILE A 191 83.70 41.10 2.65
CA ILE A 191 84.91 40.69 1.92
C ILE A 191 84.91 41.31 0.53
N PHE A 192 83.77 41.32 -0.16
CA PHE A 192 83.64 41.95 -1.46
C PHE A 192 83.92 43.46 -1.39
N MET A 193 83.38 44.16 -0.39
CA MET A 193 83.64 45.59 -0.20
C MET A 193 85.12 45.89 0.08
N ASP A 194 85.83 45.01 0.80
CA ASP A 194 87.24 45.19 1.14
C ASP A 194 88.20 44.87 -0.03
N CYS A 195 87.86 43.88 -0.87
CA CYS A 195 88.74 43.43 -1.97
C CYS A 195 88.28 43.85 -3.38
N ASN A 196 87.04 44.29 -3.55
CA ASN A 196 86.37 44.69 -4.79
C ASN A 196 86.50 43.69 -5.97
N SER A 197 86.57 42.38 -5.66
CA SER A 197 86.75 41.31 -6.65
C SER A 197 85.87 40.08 -6.33
N THR A 198 84.94 39.76 -7.23
CA THR A 198 84.05 38.59 -7.09
C THR A 198 84.79 37.26 -7.21
N GLU A 199 85.85 37.19 -8.03
CA GLU A 199 86.66 35.97 -8.18
C GLU A 199 87.45 35.65 -6.91
N THR A 200 87.97 36.69 -6.24
CA THR A 200 88.69 36.52 -4.97
C THR A 200 87.74 36.08 -3.86
N VAL A 201 86.56 36.69 -3.77
CA VAL A 201 85.48 36.27 -2.86
C VAL A 201 85.14 34.80 -3.09
N TRP A 202 84.91 34.39 -4.34
CA TRP A 202 84.55 33.00 -4.65
C TRP A 202 85.66 32.00 -4.38
N LYS A 203 86.93 32.38 -4.55
CA LYS A 203 88.08 31.56 -4.15
C LYS A 203 88.13 31.35 -2.63
N ILE A 204 87.89 32.41 -1.86
CA ILE A 204 87.88 32.34 -0.39
C ILE A 204 86.68 31.50 0.09
N SER A 205 85.48 31.78 -0.41
CA SER A 205 84.25 31.06 -0.07
C SER A 205 84.28 29.56 -0.45
N ASN A 206 84.89 29.20 -1.59
CA ASN A 206 85.03 27.79 -1.99
C ASN A 206 86.14 27.06 -1.20
N HIS A 207 87.22 27.75 -0.78
CA HIS A 207 88.30 27.14 0.00
C HIS A 207 87.88 26.86 1.46
N GLN A 208 86.88 27.58 1.97
CA GLN A 208 86.24 27.35 3.27
C GLN A 208 85.41 26.05 3.33
N LYS A 209 85.31 25.28 2.23
CA LYS A 209 84.38 24.14 2.10
C LYS A 209 82.94 24.50 2.51
N MET A 210 82.44 25.61 1.98
CA MET A 210 80.99 25.75 1.78
C MET A 210 80.56 24.76 0.69
N ASP A 211 80.51 23.46 1.02
CA ASP A 211 80.22 22.38 0.09
C ASP A 211 78.77 22.49 -0.37
N PHE A 212 78.59 23.22 -1.46
CA PHE A 212 77.32 23.33 -2.15
C PHE A 212 77.13 22.06 -2.99
N GLU A 213 76.11 21.23 -2.70
CA GLU A 213 75.95 19.86 -3.22
C GLU A 213 75.66 19.77 -4.74
N LEU A 214 76.64 20.12 -5.58
CA LEU A 214 76.51 20.12 -7.04
C LEU A 214 76.42 18.73 -7.66
N ARG A 215 76.95 17.69 -7.00
CA ARG A 215 76.96 16.31 -7.55
C ARG A 215 75.60 15.62 -7.40
N SER A 216 74.91 15.84 -6.28
CA SER A 216 73.58 15.26 -6.00
C SER A 216 72.50 15.84 -6.94
N ALA A 217 72.65 17.10 -7.34
CA ALA A 217 71.81 17.77 -8.34
C ALA A 217 71.93 17.14 -9.75
N LYS A 218 73.14 16.75 -10.15
CA LYS A 218 73.41 16.13 -11.47
C LYS A 218 72.68 14.80 -11.64
N GLU A 219 72.82 13.92 -10.65
CA GLU A 219 72.27 12.56 -10.69
C GLU A 219 70.73 12.56 -10.62
N LYS A 220 70.15 13.53 -9.92
CA LYS A 220 68.70 13.69 -9.82
C LYS A 220 68.10 14.09 -11.17
N LEU A 221 68.74 15.02 -11.89
CA LEU A 221 68.27 15.48 -13.18
C LEU A 221 68.35 14.39 -14.26
N GLU A 222 69.46 13.65 -14.31
CA GLU A 222 69.63 12.55 -15.28
C GLU A 222 68.63 11.40 -15.05
N ARG A 223 68.36 11.06 -13.79
CA ARG A 223 67.36 10.05 -13.41
C ARG A 223 65.95 10.49 -13.81
N GLU A 224 65.60 11.75 -13.58
CA GLU A 224 64.29 12.28 -13.95
C GLU A 224 64.08 12.28 -15.48
N GLN A 225 65.11 12.57 -16.27
CA GLN A 225 65.05 12.51 -17.74
C GLN A 225 64.85 11.06 -18.25
N ARG A 226 65.54 10.07 -17.67
CA ARG A 226 65.37 8.65 -18.04
C ARG A 226 63.96 8.14 -17.71
N GLU A 227 63.45 8.49 -16.52
CA GLU A 227 62.10 8.11 -16.10
C GLU A 227 61.02 8.70 -17.01
N ARG A 228 61.14 9.97 -17.41
CA ARG A 228 60.19 10.61 -18.33
C ARG A 228 60.12 9.89 -19.69
N LYS A 229 61.28 9.50 -20.24
CA LYS A 229 61.35 8.79 -21.53
C LYS A 229 60.74 7.38 -21.43
N GLN A 230 60.97 6.67 -20.32
CA GLN A 230 60.41 5.33 -20.10
C GLN A 230 58.90 5.38 -19.84
N ARG A 231 58.40 6.36 -19.09
CA ARG A 231 56.96 6.60 -18.89
C ARG A 231 56.25 6.94 -20.20
N ALA A 232 56.85 7.76 -21.06
CA ALA A 232 56.29 8.07 -22.38
C ALA A 232 56.17 6.83 -23.28
N LYS A 233 57.20 5.96 -23.30
CA LYS A 233 57.19 4.71 -24.07
C LYS A 233 56.12 3.74 -23.58
N LEU A 234 56.00 3.55 -22.25
CA LEU A 234 54.95 2.72 -21.63
C LEU A 234 53.55 3.27 -21.89
N LYS A 235 53.37 4.59 -21.89
CA LYS A 235 52.08 5.22 -22.20
C LYS A 235 51.67 4.96 -23.65
N LEU A 236 52.59 5.13 -24.60
CA LEU A 236 52.35 4.86 -26.02
C LEU A 236 51.99 3.38 -26.27
N GLU A 237 52.71 2.46 -25.63
CA GLU A 237 52.43 1.02 -25.76
C GLU A 237 51.09 0.63 -25.13
N ARG A 238 50.74 1.20 -23.97
CA ARG A 238 49.40 1.04 -23.37
C ARG A 238 48.31 1.61 -24.26
N GLU A 239 48.53 2.77 -24.88
CA GLU A 239 47.55 3.40 -25.77
C GLU A 239 47.36 2.60 -27.06
N LYS A 240 48.43 2.02 -27.62
CA LYS A 240 48.33 1.11 -28.77
C LYS A 240 47.56 -0.15 -28.40
N LYS A 241 47.87 -0.78 -27.27
CA LYS A 241 47.14 -1.96 -26.76
C LYS A 241 45.67 -1.64 -26.45
N SER A 242 45.37 -0.47 -25.88
CA SER A 242 43.99 -0.08 -25.59
C SER A 242 43.21 0.22 -26.87
N LYS A 243 43.83 0.84 -27.89
CA LYS A 243 43.23 1.04 -29.21
C LYS A 243 42.95 -0.28 -29.93
N GLU A 244 43.91 -1.22 -29.93
CA GLU A 244 43.72 -2.55 -30.51
C GLU A 244 42.63 -3.35 -29.77
N ALA A 245 42.59 -3.28 -28.44
CA ALA A 245 41.54 -3.90 -27.64
C ALA A 245 40.16 -3.26 -27.91
N ALA A 246 40.09 -1.94 -28.07
CA ALA A 246 38.86 -1.23 -28.39
C ALA A 246 38.34 -1.58 -29.80
N ILE A 247 39.22 -1.75 -30.78
CA ILE A 247 38.84 -2.22 -32.13
C ILE A 247 38.29 -3.65 -32.05
N LYS A 248 39.01 -4.59 -31.41
CA LYS A 248 38.52 -5.96 -31.21
C LYS A 248 37.21 -6.02 -30.45
N GLN A 249 37.04 -5.18 -29.44
CA GLN A 249 35.79 -5.10 -28.68
C GLN A 249 34.66 -4.54 -29.53
N ARG A 250 34.91 -3.53 -30.37
CA ARG A 250 33.92 -2.99 -31.31
C ARG A 250 33.52 -4.02 -32.36
N GLU A 251 34.48 -4.73 -32.96
CA GLU A 251 34.22 -5.81 -33.91
C GLU A 251 33.46 -6.96 -33.26
N ALA A 252 33.78 -7.34 -32.02
CA ALA A 252 33.05 -8.35 -31.27
C ALA A 252 31.62 -7.91 -30.93
N ILE A 253 31.41 -6.63 -30.56
CA ILE A 253 30.08 -6.07 -30.33
C ILE A 253 29.27 -6.05 -31.64
N GLU A 254 29.88 -5.64 -32.75
CA GLU A 254 29.22 -5.59 -34.06
C GLU A 254 28.89 -7.00 -34.58
N ALA A 255 29.80 -7.97 -34.40
CA ALA A 255 29.55 -9.38 -34.72
C ALA A 255 28.44 -9.98 -33.85
N ALA A 256 28.44 -9.69 -32.54
CA ALA A 256 27.37 -10.11 -31.63
C ALA A 256 26.02 -9.46 -31.98
N GLN A 257 26.02 -8.18 -32.35
CA GLN A 257 24.82 -7.49 -32.83
C GLN A 257 24.34 -8.07 -34.16
N ARG A 258 25.24 -8.41 -35.08
CA ARG A 258 24.89 -9.04 -36.36
C ARG A 258 24.31 -10.44 -36.17
N ALA A 259 24.90 -11.24 -35.28
CA ALA A 259 24.35 -12.55 -34.92
C ALA A 259 22.94 -12.40 -34.31
N ARG A 260 22.76 -11.49 -33.34
CA ARG A 260 21.43 -11.19 -32.77
C ARG A 260 20.42 -10.72 -33.80
N ARG A 261 20.82 -9.94 -34.81
CA ARG A 261 19.93 -9.53 -35.91
C ARG A 261 19.50 -10.70 -36.77
N LEU A 262 20.41 -11.63 -37.08
CA LEU A 262 20.09 -12.84 -37.83
C LEU A 262 19.16 -13.75 -37.02
N ASP A 263 19.44 -13.94 -35.73
CA ASP A 263 18.57 -14.71 -34.83
C ASP A 263 17.19 -14.05 -34.71
N ALA A 264 17.12 -12.72 -34.64
CA ALA A 264 15.86 -11.97 -34.61
C ALA A 264 15.07 -12.09 -35.93
N ILE A 265 15.75 -12.06 -37.08
CA ILE A 265 15.11 -12.27 -38.40
C ILE A 265 14.62 -13.71 -38.51
N GLU A 266 15.41 -14.70 -38.09
CA GLU A 266 15.00 -16.11 -38.09
C GLU A 266 13.80 -16.34 -37.16
N ALA A 267 13.81 -15.73 -35.97
CA ALA A 267 12.68 -15.72 -35.07
C ALA A 267 11.45 -15.06 -35.70
N GLN A 268 11.60 -13.93 -36.38
CA GLN A 268 10.50 -13.28 -37.10
C GLN A 268 9.94 -14.16 -38.22
N ILE A 269 10.78 -14.82 -39.01
CA ILE A 269 10.33 -15.75 -40.07
C ILE A 269 9.61 -16.94 -39.46
N LYS A 270 10.13 -17.52 -38.37
CA LYS A 270 9.46 -18.61 -37.64
C LYS A 270 8.11 -18.18 -37.09
N VAL A 271 8.03 -16.98 -36.53
CA VAL A 271 6.78 -16.37 -36.06
C VAL A 271 5.80 -16.21 -37.22
N LEU A 272 6.25 -15.67 -38.37
CA LEU A 272 5.40 -15.49 -39.55
C LEU A 272 4.87 -16.82 -40.12
N TYR A 273 5.72 -17.85 -40.13
CA TYR A 273 5.32 -19.19 -40.55
C TYR A 273 4.32 -19.82 -39.57
N LEU A 274 4.54 -19.67 -38.25
CA LEU A 274 3.57 -20.08 -37.23
C LEU A 274 2.24 -19.34 -37.41
N TYR A 275 2.26 -18.03 -37.63
CA TYR A 275 1.04 -17.25 -37.85
C TYR A 275 0.23 -17.76 -39.06
N SER A 276 0.90 -18.08 -40.17
CA SER A 276 0.22 -18.67 -41.34
C SER A 276 -0.40 -20.03 -41.00
N TYR A 277 0.34 -20.88 -40.31
CA TYR A 277 -0.15 -22.21 -39.90
C TYR A 277 -1.34 -22.11 -38.94
N TRP A 278 -1.28 -21.20 -37.97
CA TRP A 278 -2.35 -20.97 -37.00
C TRP A 278 -3.59 -20.35 -37.65
N ALA A 279 -3.41 -19.45 -38.62
CA ALA A 279 -4.52 -18.89 -39.40
C ALA A 279 -5.25 -19.96 -40.23
N ASP A 280 -4.50 -20.88 -40.85
CA ASP A 280 -5.08 -22.01 -41.58
C ASP A 280 -5.83 -22.97 -40.65
N GLN A 281 -5.27 -23.28 -39.48
CA GLN A 281 -5.95 -24.08 -38.46
C GLN A 281 -7.23 -23.41 -37.95
N HIS A 282 -7.17 -22.11 -37.64
CA HIS A 282 -8.31 -21.33 -37.17
C HIS A 282 -9.45 -21.26 -38.19
N MET A 283 -9.10 -21.15 -39.48
CA MET A 283 -10.08 -21.23 -40.57
C MET A 283 -10.72 -22.61 -40.67
N GLN A 284 -9.93 -23.69 -40.54
CA GLN A 284 -10.44 -25.06 -40.52
C GLN A 284 -11.34 -25.35 -39.31
N GLU A 285 -10.96 -24.87 -38.12
CA GLU A 285 -11.76 -24.99 -36.89
C GLU A 285 -13.08 -24.21 -37.02
N SER A 286 -13.05 -23.00 -37.58
CA SER A 286 -14.27 -22.20 -37.82
C SER A 286 -15.22 -22.89 -38.80
N LEU A 287 -14.68 -23.53 -39.85
CA LEU A 287 -15.45 -24.35 -40.78
C LEU A 287 -16.12 -25.56 -40.10
N VAL A 288 -15.43 -26.22 -39.17
CA VAL A 288 -15.97 -27.38 -38.44
C VAL A 288 -17.02 -26.94 -37.42
N SER A 289 -16.75 -25.89 -36.65
CA SER A 289 -17.63 -25.39 -35.59
C SER A 289 -18.90 -24.71 -36.12
N GLY A 290 -18.82 -24.07 -37.29
CA GLY A 290 -19.95 -23.46 -38.00
C GLY A 290 -20.70 -24.41 -38.94
N ASP A 291 -20.38 -25.72 -38.95
CA ASP A 291 -20.95 -26.71 -39.87
C ASP A 291 -20.88 -26.27 -41.36
N GLY A 292 -19.72 -25.76 -41.78
CA GLY A 292 -19.46 -25.27 -43.14
C GLY A 292 -19.80 -23.80 -43.40
N ILE A 293 -20.30 -23.06 -42.41
CA ILE A 293 -20.58 -21.62 -42.47
C ILE A 293 -19.46 -20.89 -41.73
N VAL A 294 -18.82 -19.93 -42.40
CA VAL A 294 -17.74 -19.12 -41.80
C VAL A 294 -18.22 -17.69 -41.73
N PHE A 295 -18.53 -17.26 -40.50
CA PHE A 295 -18.92 -15.89 -40.22
C PHE A 295 -18.16 -15.39 -38.99
N GLU A 296 -17.29 -14.42 -39.22
CA GLU A 296 -16.46 -13.79 -38.18
C GLU A 296 -16.36 -12.28 -38.44
N ARG A 297 -16.69 -11.48 -37.43
CA ARG A 297 -16.73 -10.01 -37.51
C ARG A 297 -16.38 -9.38 -36.16
N VAL A 298 -15.80 -8.19 -36.21
CA VAL A 298 -15.54 -7.36 -35.04
C VAL A 298 -16.53 -6.20 -35.03
N PHE A 299 -17.18 -5.98 -33.89
CA PHE A 299 -18.13 -4.91 -33.67
C PHE A 299 -17.78 -4.08 -32.45
N GLN A 300 -18.21 -2.82 -32.47
CA GLN A 300 -18.22 -1.97 -31.28
C GLN A 300 -19.36 -2.40 -30.35
N ALA A 301 -19.03 -2.80 -29.12
CA ALA A 301 -20.01 -3.23 -28.13
C ALA A 301 -20.76 -2.04 -27.51
N VAL A 302 -22.09 -2.15 -27.52
CA VAL A 302 -23.01 -1.17 -26.93
C VAL A 302 -23.93 -1.91 -25.97
N SER A 303 -23.97 -1.47 -24.71
CA SER A 303 -24.89 -2.04 -23.72
C SER A 303 -26.33 -1.64 -24.03
N PHE A 304 -27.27 -2.59 -23.99
CA PHE A 304 -28.70 -2.28 -24.00
C PHE A 304 -29.41 -2.97 -22.84
N GLN A 305 -30.59 -2.46 -22.48
CA GLN A 305 -31.39 -3.08 -21.44
C GLN A 305 -32.09 -4.32 -22.00
N GLY A 306 -31.64 -5.51 -21.59
CA GLY A 306 -32.16 -6.80 -22.03
C GLY A 306 -31.99 -7.86 -20.95
N ASN A 307 -32.77 -8.94 -21.05
CA ASN A 307 -32.70 -10.08 -20.14
C ASN A 307 -32.05 -11.27 -20.86
N GLY A 308 -31.26 -12.06 -20.14
CA GLY A 308 -30.57 -13.22 -20.67
C GLY A 308 -29.34 -12.86 -21.52
N ASP A 309 -29.07 -13.70 -22.51
CA ASP A 309 -27.86 -13.70 -23.36
C ASP A 309 -28.16 -13.42 -24.84
N LYS A 310 -29.30 -12.81 -25.15
CA LYS A 310 -29.71 -12.58 -26.54
C LYS A 310 -29.21 -11.23 -27.03
N ILE A 311 -28.31 -11.25 -27.99
CA ILE A 311 -27.64 -10.05 -28.54
C ILE A 311 -28.40 -9.45 -29.73
N LYS A 312 -28.15 -8.17 -30.02
CA LYS A 312 -28.65 -7.50 -31.22
C LYS A 312 -27.55 -7.34 -32.25
N LEU A 313 -27.80 -7.80 -33.47
CA LEU A 313 -26.87 -7.70 -34.58
C LEU A 313 -27.32 -6.68 -35.62
N PRO A 314 -26.43 -6.18 -36.49
CA PRO A 314 -26.82 -5.35 -37.61
C PRO A 314 -27.57 -6.11 -38.72
N PRO A 315 -28.46 -5.45 -39.50
CA PRO A 315 -29.13 -6.05 -40.65
C PRO A 315 -28.18 -6.63 -41.70
N SER A 316 -26.97 -6.06 -41.84
CA SER A 316 -25.93 -6.59 -42.73
C SER A 316 -25.52 -8.02 -42.40
N CYS A 317 -25.51 -8.40 -41.11
CA CYS A 317 -25.21 -9.76 -40.67
C CYS A 317 -26.32 -10.74 -41.08
N PHE A 318 -27.58 -10.31 -41.07
CA PHE A 318 -28.71 -11.14 -41.49
C PHE A 318 -28.55 -11.59 -42.94
N THR A 319 -28.24 -10.65 -43.84
CA THR A 319 -28.06 -10.95 -45.26
C THR A 319 -26.93 -11.94 -45.49
N GLU A 320 -25.77 -11.72 -44.87
CA GLU A 320 -24.59 -12.61 -45.01
C GLU A 320 -24.86 -14.02 -44.47
N LEU A 321 -25.49 -14.15 -43.31
CA LEU A 321 -25.85 -15.44 -42.72
C LEU A 321 -26.97 -16.14 -43.51
N SER A 322 -27.87 -15.38 -44.12
CA SER A 322 -28.93 -15.92 -44.98
C SER A 322 -28.36 -16.47 -46.28
N ASP A 323 -27.42 -15.75 -46.91
CA ASP A 323 -26.75 -16.20 -48.14
C ASP A 323 -25.95 -17.49 -47.91
N GLN A 324 -25.40 -17.67 -46.71
CA GLN A 324 -24.68 -18.89 -46.30
C GLN A 324 -25.62 -20.02 -45.78
N GLY A 325 -26.93 -19.82 -45.74
CA GLY A 325 -27.91 -20.84 -45.33
C GLY A 325 -27.93 -21.15 -43.83
N ALA A 326 -27.52 -20.20 -42.97
CA ALA A 326 -27.45 -20.43 -41.52
C ALA A 326 -28.82 -20.67 -40.86
N PHE A 327 -29.87 -20.01 -41.37
CA PHE A 327 -31.22 -20.09 -40.82
C PHE A 327 -31.88 -21.46 -41.02
N ASP A 328 -31.47 -22.21 -42.04
CA ASP A 328 -32.00 -23.55 -42.32
C ASP A 328 -31.46 -24.60 -41.32
N LYS A 329 -30.41 -24.26 -40.56
CA LYS A 329 -29.74 -25.17 -39.62
C LYS A 329 -30.32 -25.09 -38.21
N GLY A 330 -31.23 -24.17 -37.92
CA GLY A 330 -31.85 -24.00 -36.61
C GLY A 330 -31.44 -22.68 -35.92
N PRO A 331 -31.48 -22.60 -34.58
CA PRO A 331 -31.16 -21.36 -33.88
C PRO A 331 -29.71 -20.91 -34.13
N LEU A 332 -29.52 -19.60 -34.14
CA LEU A 332 -28.21 -18.97 -34.36
C LEU A 332 -27.51 -18.72 -33.03
N TYR A 333 -26.27 -19.19 -32.92
CA TYR A 333 -25.41 -18.97 -31.76
C TYR A 333 -24.10 -18.34 -32.20
N PHE A 334 -23.57 -17.47 -31.34
CA PHE A 334 -22.32 -16.78 -31.56
C PHE A 334 -21.41 -16.98 -30.37
N GLU A 335 -20.14 -17.24 -30.65
CA GLU A 335 -19.03 -17.10 -29.70
C GLU A 335 -18.59 -15.64 -29.73
N LEU A 336 -18.50 -15.02 -28.55
CA LEU A 336 -18.07 -13.64 -28.36
C LEU A 336 -16.75 -13.65 -27.60
N SER A 337 -15.76 -12.94 -28.12
CA SER A 337 -14.48 -12.75 -27.46
C SER A 337 -14.04 -11.29 -27.47
N VAL A 338 -13.39 -10.85 -26.40
CA VAL A 338 -12.85 -9.48 -26.31
C VAL A 338 -11.61 -9.36 -27.19
N VAL A 339 -11.54 -8.29 -28.00
CA VAL A 339 -10.37 -7.97 -28.83
C VAL A 339 -9.33 -7.25 -27.97
N ASP A 340 -8.54 -8.00 -27.20
CA ASP A 340 -7.39 -7.46 -26.46
C ASP A 340 -6.11 -8.32 -26.70
N HIS A 341 -4.94 -7.70 -26.60
CA HIS A 341 -3.63 -8.29 -26.91
C HIS A 341 -3.06 -9.18 -25.78
N ALA A 342 -3.86 -9.52 -24.75
CA ALA A 342 -3.42 -10.34 -23.62
C ALA A 342 -3.86 -11.81 -23.76
N ASP A 343 -2.99 -12.74 -23.36
CA ASP A 343 -3.11 -14.20 -23.52
C ASP A 343 -4.30 -14.88 -22.79
N ASN A 344 -5.18 -14.13 -22.11
CA ASN A 344 -6.40 -14.65 -21.47
C ASN A 344 -7.65 -14.15 -22.20
N LYS A 345 -7.93 -14.71 -23.39
CA LYS A 345 -9.21 -14.47 -24.09
C LYS A 345 -10.36 -15.06 -23.28
N LYS A 346 -11.13 -14.20 -22.60
CA LYS A 346 -12.45 -14.60 -22.09
C LYS A 346 -13.41 -14.73 -23.27
N THR A 347 -14.10 -15.86 -23.33
CA THR A 347 -15.10 -16.17 -24.36
C THR A 347 -16.43 -16.46 -23.70
N THR A 348 -17.52 -15.90 -24.22
CA THR A 348 -18.89 -16.25 -23.82
C THR A 348 -19.72 -16.54 -25.06
N HIS A 349 -20.84 -17.21 -24.90
CA HIS A 349 -21.73 -17.55 -26.00
C HIS A 349 -23.04 -16.80 -25.86
N SER A 350 -23.70 -16.55 -26.98
CA SER A 350 -24.95 -15.80 -27.00
C SER A 350 -25.83 -16.21 -28.18
N GLY A 351 -27.14 -16.14 -27.98
CA GLY A 351 -28.12 -16.24 -29.06
C GLY A 351 -28.42 -14.88 -29.68
N VAL A 352 -29.14 -14.84 -30.80
CA VAL A 352 -29.59 -13.58 -31.41
C VAL A 352 -31.02 -13.25 -30.99
N LEU A 353 -31.24 -12.02 -30.55
CA LEU A 353 -32.57 -11.47 -30.29
C LEU A 353 -33.21 -10.97 -31.59
N GLU A 354 -32.54 -10.03 -32.26
CA GLU A 354 -33.02 -9.35 -33.46
C GLU A 354 -31.87 -8.71 -34.25
N PHE A 355 -32.12 -8.39 -35.51
CA PHE A 355 -31.16 -7.76 -36.42
C PHE A 355 -31.48 -6.27 -36.63
N THR A 356 -31.37 -5.47 -35.55
CA THR A 356 -31.76 -4.05 -35.52
C THR A 356 -30.64 -3.10 -35.09
N ALA A 357 -29.44 -3.61 -34.80
CA ALA A 357 -28.32 -2.77 -34.39
C ALA A 357 -27.80 -1.89 -35.55
N GLU A 358 -27.16 -0.78 -35.22
CA GLU A 358 -26.52 0.08 -36.23
C GLU A 358 -25.32 -0.65 -36.84
N ASP A 359 -25.13 -0.52 -38.16
CA ASP A 359 -24.01 -1.15 -38.85
C ASP A 359 -22.67 -0.73 -38.21
N GLY A 360 -21.86 -1.72 -37.82
CA GLY A 360 -20.61 -1.54 -37.09
C GLY A 360 -20.71 -1.65 -35.57
N THR A 361 -21.92 -1.79 -35.02
CA THR A 361 -22.16 -1.97 -33.57
C THR A 361 -22.84 -3.29 -33.24
N ILE A 362 -22.67 -3.76 -32.00
CA ILE A 362 -23.37 -4.92 -31.44
C ILE A 362 -24.03 -4.55 -30.12
N GLY A 363 -25.31 -4.91 -29.97
CA GLY A 363 -26.05 -4.72 -28.73
C GLY A 363 -25.83 -5.88 -27.78
N LEU A 364 -25.21 -5.64 -26.62
CA LEU A 364 -24.97 -6.64 -25.58
C LEU A 364 -25.88 -6.41 -24.35
N PRO A 365 -26.57 -7.43 -23.83
CA PRO A 365 -27.32 -7.33 -22.58
C PRO A 365 -26.37 -7.30 -21.37
N PRO A 366 -26.82 -6.85 -20.18
CA PRO A 366 -25.98 -6.70 -18.99
C PRO A 366 -25.28 -8.00 -18.55
N HIS A 367 -25.95 -9.15 -18.71
CA HIS A 367 -25.38 -10.45 -18.38
C HIS A 367 -24.13 -10.76 -19.22
N VAL A 368 -24.25 -10.67 -20.56
CA VAL A 368 -23.14 -10.89 -21.51
C VAL A 368 -22.03 -9.86 -21.29
N TRP A 369 -22.40 -8.61 -21.04
CA TRP A 369 -21.45 -7.55 -20.72
C TRP A 369 -20.61 -7.88 -19.48
N SER A 370 -21.24 -8.37 -18.41
CA SER A 370 -20.54 -8.71 -17.16
C SER A 370 -19.63 -9.93 -17.26
N ASN A 371 -19.92 -10.86 -18.17
CA ASN A 371 -19.08 -12.04 -18.41
C ASN A 371 -17.87 -11.69 -19.30
N LEU A 372 -18.06 -10.82 -20.29
CA LEU A 372 -16.99 -10.41 -21.22
C LEU A 372 -16.04 -9.38 -20.61
N PHE A 373 -16.56 -8.33 -19.97
CA PHE A 373 -15.76 -7.20 -19.50
C PHE A 373 -15.56 -7.23 -17.99
N SER A 374 -14.30 -7.06 -17.56
CA SER A 374 -13.98 -6.92 -16.14
C SER A 374 -14.14 -5.45 -15.71
N THR A 375 -14.52 -5.19 -14.46
CA THR A 375 -14.79 -3.84 -13.92
C THR A 375 -13.59 -2.88 -13.90
N HIS A 376 -12.44 -3.29 -14.42
CA HIS A 376 -11.17 -2.57 -14.33
C HIS A 376 -10.57 -2.16 -15.69
N ASP A 377 -11.25 -2.36 -16.82
CA ASP A 377 -10.73 -1.88 -18.11
C ASP A 377 -11.15 -0.44 -18.43
N PRO A 378 -10.20 0.51 -18.46
CA PRO A 378 -10.45 1.86 -18.92
C PRO A 378 -10.04 1.95 -20.39
N MET A 379 -10.96 1.68 -21.31
CA MET A 379 -10.79 2.05 -22.72
C MET A 379 -12.11 2.56 -23.30
N ASP A 380 -12.03 3.73 -23.93
CA ASP A 380 -13.10 4.28 -24.75
C ASP A 380 -13.41 3.28 -25.87
N VAL A 381 -14.61 2.70 -25.81
CA VAL A 381 -15.22 1.82 -26.81
C VAL A 381 -14.67 0.37 -26.84
N PRO A 382 -15.31 -0.58 -26.14
CA PRO A 382 -14.94 -1.99 -26.21
C PRO A 382 -15.27 -2.61 -27.58
N LEU A 383 -14.29 -3.33 -28.16
CA LEU A 383 -14.46 -4.11 -29.38
C LEU A 383 -14.63 -5.60 -29.05
N VAL A 384 -15.60 -6.23 -29.71
CA VAL A 384 -15.92 -7.65 -29.53
C VAL A 384 -15.89 -8.35 -30.87
N GLU A 385 -15.14 -9.43 -30.95
CA GLU A 385 -15.13 -10.38 -32.06
C GLU A 385 -16.26 -11.37 -31.86
N ILE A 386 -17.09 -11.56 -32.88
CA ILE A 386 -18.16 -12.55 -32.91
C ILE A 386 -17.90 -13.59 -33.99
N ARG A 387 -18.15 -14.85 -33.66
CA ARG A 387 -18.03 -15.99 -34.57
C ARG A 387 -19.29 -16.83 -34.54
N TYR A 388 -19.83 -17.17 -35.71
CA TYR A 388 -20.94 -18.11 -35.81
C TYR A 388 -20.50 -19.51 -35.43
N ILE A 389 -21.24 -20.15 -34.54
CA ILE A 389 -20.96 -21.52 -34.12
C ILE A 389 -22.24 -22.35 -33.95
N ARG A 390 -22.09 -23.66 -33.96
CA ARG A 390 -23.16 -24.62 -33.64
C ARG A 390 -22.95 -25.19 -32.24
N LEU A 391 -23.96 -25.01 -31.39
CA LEU A 391 -23.94 -25.56 -30.04
C LEU A 391 -24.81 -26.82 -29.95
N PRO A 392 -24.31 -27.89 -29.32
CA PRO A 392 -25.15 -29.05 -28.99
C PRO A 392 -26.15 -28.69 -27.89
N LYS A 393 -27.28 -29.40 -27.87
CA LYS A 393 -28.27 -29.30 -26.79
C LYS A 393 -27.65 -29.75 -25.47
N GLY A 394 -27.87 -28.96 -24.42
CA GLY A 394 -27.45 -29.26 -23.07
C GLY A 394 -28.12 -30.52 -22.52
N SER A 395 -27.38 -31.28 -21.72
CA SER A 395 -27.93 -32.39 -20.93
C SER A 395 -27.67 -32.21 -19.42
N TYR A 396 -26.57 -31.56 -19.06
CA TYR A 396 -26.17 -31.37 -17.68
C TYR A 396 -25.39 -30.06 -17.50
N ALA A 397 -25.63 -29.38 -16.38
CA ALA A 397 -24.89 -28.21 -15.94
C ALA A 397 -24.58 -28.27 -14.44
N LYS A 398 -23.34 -28.01 -14.07
CA LYS A 398 -22.89 -27.89 -12.69
C LYS A 398 -22.65 -26.42 -12.36
N LEU A 399 -23.39 -25.90 -11.40
CA LEU A 399 -23.34 -24.50 -10.99
C LEU A 399 -22.84 -24.37 -9.56
N GLN A 400 -22.07 -23.33 -9.28
CA GLN A 400 -21.59 -23.01 -7.94
C GLN A 400 -21.95 -21.56 -7.61
N PRO A 401 -22.70 -21.29 -6.52
CA PRO A 401 -22.95 -19.93 -6.08
C PRO A 401 -21.71 -19.36 -5.40
N ASP A 402 -21.39 -18.10 -5.68
CA ASP A 402 -20.26 -17.38 -5.06
C ASP A 402 -20.39 -17.29 -3.54
N ASN A 403 -21.63 -17.18 -3.05
CA ASN A 403 -21.97 -17.00 -1.64
C ASN A 403 -22.92 -18.09 -1.15
N LEU A 404 -22.78 -18.45 0.13
CA LEU A 404 -23.75 -19.30 0.84
C LEU A 404 -25.13 -18.61 0.88
N GLY A 405 -26.20 -19.40 0.79
CA GLY A 405 -27.58 -18.92 0.92
C GLY A 405 -28.48 -19.16 -0.30
N PHE A 406 -27.92 -19.41 -1.50
CA PHE A 406 -28.76 -19.69 -2.68
C PHE A 406 -29.61 -20.97 -2.53
N SER A 407 -29.02 -22.07 -2.04
CA SER A 407 -29.74 -23.33 -1.78
C SER A 407 -30.77 -23.20 -0.65
N ASP A 408 -30.63 -22.18 0.20
CA ASP A 408 -31.60 -21.88 1.26
C ASP A 408 -32.83 -21.16 0.74
N LEU A 409 -32.78 -20.63 -0.50
CA LEU A 409 -33.93 -20.00 -1.11
C LEU A 409 -35.06 -21.04 -1.32
N PRO A 410 -36.29 -20.65 -0.97
CA PRO A 410 -37.48 -21.44 -1.25
C PRO A 410 -37.65 -21.54 -2.76
N ASN A 411 -37.94 -22.74 -3.27
CA ASN A 411 -38.08 -23.00 -4.71
C ASN A 411 -36.88 -22.54 -5.57
N HIS A 412 -35.65 -22.57 -5.04
CA HIS A 412 -34.42 -22.21 -5.78
C HIS A 412 -34.32 -22.88 -7.17
N LYS A 413 -34.87 -24.10 -7.32
CA LYS A 413 -34.96 -24.80 -8.60
C LYS A 413 -35.83 -24.08 -9.62
N ALA A 414 -37.03 -23.62 -9.23
CA ALA A 414 -37.95 -22.91 -10.12
C ALA A 414 -37.39 -21.52 -10.50
N ILE A 415 -36.76 -20.83 -9.54
CA ILE A 415 -36.09 -19.54 -9.80
C ILE A 415 -34.99 -19.73 -10.84
N LEU A 416 -34.15 -20.74 -10.67
CA LEU A 416 -33.08 -21.06 -11.59
C LEU A 416 -33.62 -21.46 -12.97
N GLU A 417 -34.67 -22.26 -13.03
CA GLU A 417 -35.34 -22.64 -14.27
C GLU A 417 -35.86 -21.42 -15.04
N THR A 418 -36.54 -20.49 -14.35
CA THR A 418 -37.02 -19.24 -14.96
C THR A 418 -35.88 -18.41 -15.54
N ILE A 419 -34.73 -18.38 -14.88
CA ILE A 419 -33.54 -17.65 -15.36
C ILE A 419 -32.92 -18.37 -16.54
N LEU A 420 -32.75 -19.69 -16.48
CA LEU A 420 -32.20 -20.49 -17.58
C LEU A 420 -33.05 -20.38 -18.85
N ARG A 421 -34.39 -20.27 -18.73
CA ARG A 421 -35.28 -20.03 -19.88
C ARG A 421 -35.06 -18.67 -20.56
N GLN A 422 -34.53 -17.69 -19.85
CA GLN A 422 -34.21 -16.38 -20.44
C GLN A 422 -32.94 -16.43 -21.28
N HIS A 423 -32.08 -17.43 -21.04
CA HIS A 423 -30.82 -17.63 -21.76
C HIS A 423 -31.01 -18.63 -22.91
N ALA A 424 -30.22 -18.48 -23.96
CA ALA A 424 -30.17 -19.35 -25.13
C ALA A 424 -29.00 -20.33 -25.04
N THR A 425 -27.94 -19.93 -24.35
CA THR A 425 -26.67 -20.61 -24.23
C THR A 425 -26.15 -20.56 -22.79
N LEU A 426 -25.26 -21.50 -22.48
CA LEU A 426 -24.41 -21.47 -21.29
C LEU A 426 -23.00 -21.85 -21.71
N SER A 427 -22.00 -21.11 -21.24
CA SER A 427 -20.58 -21.44 -21.42
C SER A 427 -19.93 -21.75 -20.08
N LEU A 428 -18.86 -22.53 -20.13
CA LEU A 428 -17.98 -22.76 -18.99
C LEU A 428 -17.46 -21.42 -18.46
N ASP A 429 -17.39 -21.27 -17.14
CA ASP A 429 -16.96 -20.06 -16.41
C ASP A 429 -17.87 -18.82 -16.55
N ASP A 430 -18.99 -18.91 -17.29
CA ASP A 430 -20.01 -17.85 -17.28
C ASP A 430 -20.62 -17.70 -15.88
N VAL A 431 -20.98 -16.47 -15.52
CA VAL A 431 -21.65 -16.17 -14.24
C VAL A 431 -23.11 -15.80 -14.49
N LEU A 432 -24.02 -16.66 -14.02
CA LEU A 432 -25.46 -16.40 -13.97
C LEU A 432 -25.80 -15.49 -12.79
N LEU A 433 -26.54 -14.41 -13.06
CA LEU A 433 -27.08 -13.52 -12.03
C LEU A 433 -28.53 -13.93 -11.71
N VAL A 434 -28.75 -14.31 -10.45
CA VAL A 434 -30.05 -14.71 -9.93
C VAL A 434 -30.55 -13.69 -8.91
N ASN A 435 -31.56 -12.91 -9.28
CA ASN A 435 -32.16 -11.91 -8.41
C ASN A 435 -33.37 -12.50 -7.67
N TYR A 436 -33.39 -12.35 -6.34
CA TYR A 436 -34.54 -12.69 -5.50
C TYR A 436 -34.83 -11.53 -4.54
N GLY A 437 -35.85 -10.74 -4.84
CA GLY A 437 -36.12 -9.48 -4.14
C GLY A 437 -34.93 -8.51 -4.27
N GLN A 438 -34.41 -8.03 -3.13
CA GLN A 438 -33.26 -7.11 -3.10
C GLN A 438 -31.88 -7.81 -3.11
N VAL A 439 -31.84 -9.15 -3.13
CA VAL A 439 -30.60 -9.92 -3.06
C VAL A 439 -30.29 -10.54 -4.43
N SER A 440 -29.07 -10.32 -4.90
CA SER A 440 -28.56 -10.91 -6.14
C SER A 440 -27.51 -11.98 -5.83
N TYR A 441 -27.72 -13.20 -6.33
CA TYR A 441 -26.81 -14.33 -6.22
C TYR A 441 -26.07 -14.51 -7.54
N LYS A 442 -24.76 -14.72 -7.47
CA LYS A 442 -23.90 -15.05 -8.62
C LYS A 442 -23.65 -16.54 -8.62
N LEU A 443 -23.94 -17.21 -9.73
CA LEU A 443 -23.72 -18.64 -9.91
C LEU A 443 -22.75 -18.85 -11.08
N GLN A 444 -21.55 -19.34 -10.79
CA GLN A 444 -20.56 -19.68 -11.80
C GLN A 444 -20.83 -21.06 -12.38
N VAL A 445 -20.68 -21.20 -13.70
CA VAL A 445 -20.77 -22.48 -14.41
C VAL A 445 -19.43 -23.22 -14.32
N LEU A 446 -19.42 -24.39 -13.66
CA LEU A 446 -18.21 -25.19 -13.45
C LEU A 446 -18.05 -26.34 -14.45
N GLU A 447 -19.16 -26.92 -14.93
CA GLU A 447 -19.13 -28.06 -15.84
C GLU A 447 -20.39 -28.07 -16.70
N LEU A 448 -20.25 -28.38 -17.98
CA LEU A 448 -21.34 -28.53 -18.94
C LEU A 448 -21.16 -29.81 -19.75
N ARG A 449 -22.28 -30.44 -20.15
CA ARG A 449 -22.26 -31.62 -21.03
C ARG A 449 -23.30 -31.50 -22.15
N PRO A 450 -22.95 -31.89 -23.39
CA PRO A 450 -21.77 -32.68 -23.78
C PRO A 450 -20.51 -31.86 -24.12
N ALA A 451 -20.60 -30.53 -24.19
CA ALA A 451 -19.50 -29.65 -24.58
C ALA A 451 -19.29 -28.54 -23.53
N THR A 452 -18.19 -27.80 -23.66
CA THR A 452 -17.84 -26.65 -22.80
C THR A 452 -18.77 -25.46 -22.98
N SER A 453 -19.56 -25.45 -24.06
CA SER A 453 -20.65 -24.52 -24.29
C SER A 453 -21.83 -25.30 -24.85
N ILE A 454 -23.04 -24.99 -24.39
CA ILE A 454 -24.26 -25.72 -24.75
C ILE A 454 -25.39 -24.75 -25.06
N SER A 455 -26.37 -25.21 -25.85
CA SER A 455 -27.65 -24.52 -25.93
C SER A 455 -28.62 -25.02 -24.87
N VAL A 456 -29.31 -24.07 -24.24
CA VAL A 456 -30.36 -24.31 -23.25
C VAL A 456 -31.78 -24.01 -23.76
N LEU A 457 -31.91 -23.73 -25.06
CA LEU A 457 -33.19 -23.49 -25.71
C LEU A 457 -33.97 -24.79 -25.88
N GLU A 458 -35.17 -24.86 -25.29
CA GLU A 458 -36.10 -25.99 -25.46
C GLU A 458 -35.43 -27.34 -25.19
N THR A 459 -34.71 -27.41 -24.07
CA THR A 459 -33.97 -28.59 -23.61
C THR A 459 -34.21 -28.86 -22.14
N ASP A 460 -34.39 -30.13 -21.80
CA ASP A 460 -34.37 -30.60 -20.43
C ASP A 460 -32.92 -30.80 -19.99
N ILE A 461 -32.47 -30.00 -19.03
CA ILE A 461 -31.09 -30.00 -18.53
C ILE A 461 -31.12 -30.36 -17.04
N GLU A 462 -30.32 -31.34 -16.65
CA GLU A 462 -30.07 -31.64 -15.24
C GLU A 462 -29.11 -30.61 -14.65
N VAL A 463 -29.50 -29.98 -13.54
CA VAL A 463 -28.68 -28.93 -12.91
C VAL A 463 -28.29 -29.32 -11.49
N ASP A 464 -26.98 -29.43 -11.26
CA ASP A 464 -26.39 -29.72 -9.96
C ASP A 464 -25.79 -28.45 -9.36
N ILE A 465 -26.23 -28.10 -8.15
CA ILE A 465 -25.73 -26.93 -7.41
C ILE A 465 -24.76 -27.43 -6.34
N VAL A 466 -23.50 -26.98 -6.41
CA VAL A 466 -22.47 -27.31 -5.42
C VAL A 466 -22.31 -26.16 -4.45
N SER A 467 -21.90 -26.46 -3.21
CA SER A 467 -21.54 -25.41 -2.24
C SER A 467 -20.24 -24.68 -2.66
N PRO A 468 -20.07 -23.40 -2.29
CA PRO A 468 -18.82 -22.67 -2.56
C PRO A 468 -17.62 -23.33 -1.87
N ASP A 469 -16.48 -23.43 -2.57
CA ASP A 469 -15.24 -24.02 -2.04
C ASP A 469 -14.52 -23.12 -1.03
N ILE A 470 -14.85 -21.82 -1.04
CA ILE A 470 -14.29 -20.82 -0.13
C ILE A 470 -15.41 -20.36 0.80
N VAL A 471 -15.34 -20.77 2.08
CA VAL A 471 -16.05 -20.05 3.14
C VAL A 471 -15.35 -18.68 3.23
N SER A 472 -15.86 -17.70 2.50
CA SER A 472 -15.43 -16.31 2.66
C SER A 472 -15.57 -15.94 4.13
N ASP A 473 -14.49 -15.49 4.77
CA ASP A 473 -14.47 -14.94 6.13
C ASP A 473 -15.27 -13.61 6.24
N GLN A 474 -15.88 -13.14 5.15
CA GLN A 474 -16.84 -12.05 5.24
C GLN A 474 -18.11 -12.56 5.92
N PRO A 475 -18.62 -11.88 6.97
CA PRO A 475 -19.88 -12.24 7.58
C PRO A 475 -20.99 -12.01 6.56
N ASN A 476 -21.35 -13.06 5.83
CA ASN A 476 -22.45 -13.02 4.88
C ASN A 476 -23.73 -12.75 5.67
N GLN A 477 -24.16 -11.48 5.63
CA GLN A 477 -25.32 -11.01 6.39
C GLN A 477 -26.61 -11.72 5.99
N HIS A 478 -26.67 -12.47 4.89
CA HIS A 478 -27.90 -13.04 4.33
C HIS A 478 -27.85 -14.58 4.22
N VAL A 479 -27.37 -15.27 5.24
CA VAL A 479 -27.42 -16.74 5.34
C VAL A 479 -28.46 -17.17 6.38
N LEU A 480 -29.35 -18.09 6.01
CA LEU A 480 -30.38 -18.63 6.91
C LEU A 480 -29.92 -19.91 7.60
N LYS A 481 -29.44 -19.81 8.84
CA LYS A 481 -29.01 -20.96 9.63
C LYS A 481 -30.24 -21.80 10.05
N PRO A 482 -30.30 -23.11 9.75
CA PRO A 482 -31.43 -23.94 10.15
C PRO A 482 -31.47 -24.12 11.67
N LEU A 483 -32.66 -23.99 12.27
CA LEU A 483 -32.88 -24.13 13.70
C LEU A 483 -34.00 -25.14 13.97
N GLN A 484 -33.69 -26.12 14.83
CA GLN A 484 -34.62 -27.20 15.21
C GLN A 484 -35.26 -26.90 16.55
N TYR A 485 -36.49 -27.39 16.75
CA TYR A 485 -37.18 -27.27 18.04
C TYR A 485 -36.35 -27.84 19.19
N GLY A 486 -36.24 -27.08 20.27
CA GLY A 486 -35.51 -27.47 21.48
C GLY A 486 -33.99 -27.39 21.38
N LYS A 487 -33.42 -27.13 20.19
CA LYS A 487 -32.00 -26.87 20.03
C LYS A 487 -31.73 -25.37 20.03
N SER A 488 -30.65 -25.00 20.68
CA SER A 488 -30.19 -23.62 20.78
C SER A 488 -28.93 -23.42 19.94
N GLU A 489 -28.88 -22.34 19.18
CA GLU A 489 -27.72 -21.97 18.37
C GLU A 489 -27.07 -20.72 18.96
N SER A 490 -25.74 -20.72 19.06
CA SER A 490 -24.98 -19.55 19.54
C SER A 490 -24.50 -18.70 18.37
N GLY A 491 -24.64 -17.39 18.47
CA GLY A 491 -24.19 -16.43 17.47
C GLY A 491 -23.49 -15.21 18.07
N THR A 492 -22.85 -14.42 17.23
CA THR A 492 -22.26 -13.13 17.62
C THR A 492 -22.63 -12.10 16.55
N VAL A 493 -23.37 -11.06 16.96
CA VAL A 493 -23.83 -10.00 16.05
C VAL A 493 -23.22 -8.66 16.48
N GLU A 494 -22.73 -7.89 15.51
CA GLU A 494 -22.20 -6.55 15.73
C GLU A 494 -23.31 -5.50 15.64
N GLU A 495 -23.05 -4.30 16.18
CA GLU A 495 -23.98 -3.17 16.10
C GLU A 495 -24.32 -2.83 14.64
N GLY A 496 -25.61 -2.74 14.33
CA GLY A 496 -26.11 -2.47 12.98
C GLY A 496 -26.17 -3.68 12.05
N ARG A 497 -25.80 -4.88 12.51
CA ARG A 497 -25.80 -6.11 11.69
C ARG A 497 -26.91 -7.08 12.11
N TYR A 498 -27.21 -8.03 11.21
CA TYR A 498 -28.16 -9.11 11.43
C TYR A 498 -27.48 -10.47 11.33
N ASP A 499 -27.96 -11.41 12.13
CA ASP A 499 -27.79 -12.85 11.94
C ASP A 499 -29.18 -13.47 11.68
N TYR A 500 -29.28 -14.36 10.69
CA TYR A 500 -30.57 -14.95 10.32
C TYR A 500 -30.64 -16.47 10.57
N TYR A 501 -31.81 -16.91 11.02
CA TYR A 501 -32.14 -18.31 11.27
C TYR A 501 -33.47 -18.69 10.63
N LYS A 502 -33.68 -19.96 10.31
CA LYS A 502 -34.95 -20.48 9.78
C LYS A 502 -35.45 -21.69 10.56
N PHE A 503 -36.76 -21.81 10.74
CA PHE A 503 -37.41 -22.98 11.30
C PHE A 503 -38.74 -23.25 10.59
N VAL A 504 -39.26 -24.48 10.69
CA VAL A 504 -40.49 -24.90 10.00
C VAL A 504 -41.56 -25.25 11.02
N ILE A 505 -42.76 -24.69 10.85
CA ILE A 505 -43.96 -25.08 11.59
C ILE A 505 -44.81 -25.96 10.70
N ASP A 506 -45.03 -27.20 11.12
CA ASP A 506 -45.88 -28.18 10.45
C ASP A 506 -47.37 -27.96 10.78
N GLU A 507 -48.25 -28.52 9.96
CA GLU A 507 -49.71 -28.40 10.14
C GLU A 507 -50.18 -28.96 11.49
N ALA A 508 -49.59 -30.07 11.95
CA ALA A 508 -49.91 -30.69 13.24
C ALA A 508 -49.59 -29.79 14.44
N THR A 509 -48.50 -29.01 14.39
CA THR A 509 -48.19 -28.05 15.46
C THR A 509 -49.12 -26.85 15.40
N VAL A 510 -49.49 -26.37 14.21
CA VAL A 510 -50.47 -25.28 14.05
C VAL A 510 -51.82 -25.67 14.61
N GLU A 511 -52.32 -26.88 14.34
CA GLU A 511 -53.58 -27.40 14.90
C GLU A 511 -53.56 -27.39 16.43
N LYS A 512 -52.46 -27.82 17.06
CA LYS A 512 -52.29 -27.80 18.52
C LYS A 512 -52.20 -26.38 19.11
N VAL A 513 -51.64 -25.44 18.36
CA VAL A 513 -51.60 -24.01 18.73
C VAL A 513 -52.98 -23.37 18.60
N MET A 514 -53.72 -23.68 17.54
CA MET A 514 -55.10 -23.23 17.32
C MET A 514 -56.06 -23.80 18.39
N ALA A 515 -55.84 -25.06 18.79
CA ALA A 515 -56.54 -25.70 19.90
C ALA A 515 -56.11 -25.16 21.28
N GLY A 516 -55.18 -24.21 21.33
CA GLY A 516 -54.72 -23.56 22.55
C GLY A 516 -53.90 -24.46 23.47
N SER A 517 -53.53 -25.67 23.05
CA SER A 517 -52.81 -26.69 23.85
C SER A 517 -51.30 -26.48 23.88
N VAL A 518 -50.77 -25.72 22.92
CA VAL A 518 -49.33 -25.54 22.72
C VAL A 518 -49.03 -24.08 22.34
N LYS A 519 -47.89 -23.55 22.79
CA LYS A 519 -47.36 -22.24 22.41
C LYS A 519 -45.96 -22.39 21.80
N VAL A 520 -45.70 -21.72 20.68
CA VAL A 520 -44.37 -21.65 20.06
C VAL A 520 -43.66 -20.40 20.59
N ILE A 521 -42.50 -20.58 21.20
CA ILE A 521 -41.72 -19.54 21.86
C ILE A 521 -40.38 -19.41 21.16
N VAL A 522 -40.09 -18.23 20.63
CA VAL A 522 -38.77 -17.88 20.08
C VAL A 522 -38.03 -17.05 21.12
N LYS A 523 -36.90 -17.56 21.60
CA LYS A 523 -36.14 -16.97 22.70
C LYS A 523 -34.71 -16.63 22.26
N VAL A 524 -34.23 -15.45 22.66
CA VAL A 524 -32.81 -15.06 22.55
C VAL A 524 -32.26 -14.71 23.93
N ASP A 525 -31.23 -15.44 24.35
CA ASP A 525 -30.48 -15.19 25.58
C ASP A 525 -29.14 -14.51 25.24
N VAL A 526 -28.76 -13.47 25.99
CA VAL A 526 -27.53 -12.68 25.73
C VAL A 526 -26.51 -12.93 26.83
N GLU A 527 -25.24 -13.19 26.48
CA GLU A 527 -24.20 -13.58 27.44
C GLU A 527 -23.58 -12.41 28.22
N LYS A 528 -23.58 -11.18 27.68
CA LYS A 528 -22.95 -9.99 28.31
C LYS A 528 -23.97 -8.97 28.81
N VAL A 529 -23.78 -8.51 30.05
CA VAL A 529 -24.52 -7.38 30.65
C VAL A 529 -23.96 -6.07 30.09
N GLY A 530 -24.69 -5.41 29.19
CA GLY A 530 -24.33 -4.10 28.62
C GLY A 530 -24.45 -3.97 27.10
N ALA A 531 -24.66 -5.08 26.39
CA ALA A 531 -24.92 -5.11 24.95
C ALA A 531 -26.40 -5.48 24.70
N ASP A 532 -27.00 -4.92 23.65
CA ASP A 532 -28.44 -5.08 23.39
C ASP A 532 -28.73 -5.64 22.00
N THR A 533 -29.74 -6.50 21.92
CA THR A 533 -30.15 -7.21 20.70
C THR A 533 -31.64 -7.31 20.57
N ASP A 534 -32.11 -7.23 19.33
CA ASP A 534 -33.52 -7.34 18.99
C ASP A 534 -33.80 -8.58 18.15
N LEU A 535 -35.03 -9.06 18.26
CA LEU A 535 -35.51 -10.25 17.58
C LEU A 535 -36.64 -9.86 16.64
N TYR A 536 -36.52 -10.24 15.38
CA TYR A 536 -37.53 -10.08 14.34
C TYR A 536 -37.90 -11.44 13.77
N VAL A 537 -39.19 -11.71 13.58
CA VAL A 537 -39.66 -12.98 13.02
C VAL A 537 -40.65 -12.69 11.90
N SER A 538 -40.56 -13.42 10.80
CA SER A 538 -41.51 -13.36 9.71
C SER A 538 -41.79 -14.73 9.13
N LYS A 539 -43.00 -14.94 8.64
CA LYS A 539 -43.30 -16.03 7.73
C LYS A 539 -42.75 -15.73 6.33
N HIS A 540 -42.37 -16.78 5.62
CA HIS A 540 -42.15 -16.75 4.17
C HIS A 540 -43.31 -16.02 3.45
N PRO A 541 -43.05 -15.09 2.51
CA PRO A 541 -41.86 -14.95 1.66
C PRO A 541 -40.72 -14.07 2.18
N VAL A 542 -40.86 -13.46 3.36
CA VAL A 542 -39.82 -12.60 3.94
C VAL A 542 -38.71 -13.47 4.52
N LEU A 543 -37.61 -13.62 3.77
CA LEU A 543 -36.48 -14.45 4.17
C LEU A 543 -35.58 -13.78 5.21
N PHE A 544 -35.43 -12.45 5.14
CA PHE A 544 -34.53 -11.68 6.00
C PHE A 544 -35.32 -10.63 6.78
N PRO A 545 -35.97 -11.01 7.90
CA PRO A 545 -36.73 -10.07 8.72
C PRO A 545 -35.84 -8.93 9.21
N SER A 546 -36.18 -7.70 8.85
CA SER A 546 -35.43 -6.51 9.27
C SER A 546 -36.26 -5.65 10.22
N LEU A 547 -35.63 -4.62 10.79
CA LEU A 547 -36.30 -3.56 11.55
C LEU A 547 -37.57 -3.05 10.87
N ASN A 548 -37.56 -2.99 9.54
CA ASN A 548 -38.62 -2.39 8.73
C ASN A 548 -39.56 -3.45 8.12
N GLN A 549 -39.08 -4.68 7.94
CA GLN A 549 -39.81 -5.75 7.27
C GLN A 549 -39.89 -6.99 8.18
N HIS A 550 -40.86 -7.03 9.08
CA HIS A 550 -41.12 -8.18 9.96
C HIS A 550 -42.60 -8.37 10.32
N GLU A 551 -42.99 -9.58 10.73
CA GLU A 551 -44.35 -9.87 11.20
C GLU A 551 -44.47 -9.88 12.74
N TRP A 552 -43.39 -10.20 13.46
CA TRP A 552 -43.33 -10.15 14.93
C TRP A 552 -41.98 -9.57 15.39
N SER A 553 -41.96 -8.79 16.47
CA SER A 553 -40.71 -8.26 17.04
C SER A 553 -40.67 -8.27 18.57
N SER A 554 -39.47 -8.45 19.15
CA SER A 554 -39.25 -8.39 20.62
C SER A 554 -39.67 -7.05 21.23
N HIS A 555 -39.65 -5.98 20.43
CA HIS A 555 -40.05 -4.63 20.81
C HIS A 555 -41.55 -4.48 21.10
N ASP A 556 -42.40 -5.29 20.47
CA ASP A 556 -43.85 -5.20 20.66
C ASP A 556 -44.26 -5.69 22.07
N VAL A 557 -43.45 -6.57 22.67
CA VAL A 557 -43.72 -7.26 23.94
C VAL A 557 -42.85 -6.72 25.10
N GLY A 558 -41.77 -5.97 24.82
CA GLY A 558 -40.85 -5.47 25.84
C GLY A 558 -40.02 -6.59 26.50
N SER A 559 -39.83 -7.72 25.83
CA SER A 559 -39.15 -8.91 26.34
C SER A 559 -38.25 -9.54 25.29
N LYS A 560 -37.11 -10.12 25.72
CA LYS A 560 -36.18 -10.90 24.87
C LYS A 560 -36.74 -12.27 24.45
N THR A 561 -37.98 -12.55 24.82
CA THR A 561 -38.73 -13.77 24.47
C THR A 561 -39.99 -13.39 23.71
N LEU A 562 -40.11 -13.87 22.47
CA LEU A 562 -41.30 -13.75 21.64
C LEU A 562 -42.17 -14.99 21.77
N ILE A 563 -43.44 -14.81 22.13
CA ILE A 563 -44.42 -15.89 22.16
C ILE A 563 -45.33 -15.73 20.95
N LEU A 564 -45.28 -16.68 20.02
CA LEU A 564 -46.17 -16.72 18.85
C LEU A 564 -47.50 -17.34 19.29
N VAL A 565 -48.52 -16.50 19.53
CA VAL A 565 -49.87 -16.93 19.95
C VAL A 565 -50.91 -16.54 18.89
N SER A 566 -51.88 -17.42 18.68
CA SER A 566 -52.92 -17.33 17.64
C SER A 566 -53.94 -16.18 17.77
N LYS A 567 -53.86 -15.28 18.76
CA LYS A 567 -55.00 -14.39 19.06
C LYS A 567 -55.10 -13.10 18.26
N GLU A 568 -54.10 -12.71 17.47
CA GLU A 568 -54.18 -11.46 16.68
C GLU A 568 -53.62 -11.54 15.24
N ARG A 569 -52.77 -12.54 14.91
CA ARG A 569 -52.23 -12.77 13.56
C ARG A 569 -52.20 -14.28 13.31
N ALA A 570 -52.92 -14.78 12.31
CA ALA A 570 -53.14 -16.21 12.10
C ALA A 570 -51.82 -16.95 11.78
N LEU A 571 -51.28 -17.67 12.75
CA LEU A 571 -50.16 -18.60 12.55
C LEU A 571 -50.60 -19.68 11.56
N SER A 572 -49.76 -20.03 10.59
CA SER A 572 -50.10 -21.00 9.55
C SER A 572 -48.87 -21.82 9.19
N SER A 573 -49.06 -23.04 8.67
CA SER A 573 -47.95 -23.94 8.35
C SER A 573 -47.00 -23.30 7.35
N GLY A 574 -45.70 -23.58 7.48
CA GLY A 574 -44.68 -23.07 6.58
C GLY A 574 -43.34 -22.74 7.25
N THR A 575 -42.46 -22.13 6.46
CA THR A 575 -41.11 -21.73 6.91
C THR A 575 -41.17 -20.32 7.50
N TYR A 576 -40.55 -20.17 8.66
CA TYR A 576 -40.40 -18.93 9.39
C TYR A 576 -38.93 -18.57 9.47
N SER A 577 -38.64 -17.28 9.27
CA SER A 577 -37.30 -16.71 9.41
C SER A 577 -37.23 -15.86 10.66
N ILE A 578 -36.06 -15.85 11.28
CA ILE A 578 -35.71 -15.08 12.48
C ILE A 578 -34.52 -14.20 12.12
N GLY A 579 -34.59 -12.90 12.38
CA GLY A 579 -33.48 -11.97 12.35
C GLY A 579 -33.09 -11.54 13.76
N VAL A 580 -31.85 -11.78 14.16
CA VAL A 580 -31.26 -11.27 15.40
C VAL A 580 -30.41 -10.05 15.05
N TYR A 581 -30.79 -8.89 15.58
CA TYR A 581 -30.16 -7.60 15.28
C TYR A 581 -29.29 -7.11 16.44
N GLY A 582 -28.07 -6.66 16.15
CA GLY A 582 -27.22 -6.00 17.14
C GLY A 582 -27.58 -4.52 17.29
N PHE A 583 -28.20 -4.14 18.41
CA PHE A 583 -28.64 -2.76 18.64
C PHE A 583 -27.53 -1.87 19.21
N LYS A 584 -26.72 -2.39 20.14
CA LYS A 584 -25.63 -1.63 20.77
C LYS A 584 -24.46 -2.52 21.16
N GLY A 585 -23.29 -2.26 20.57
CA GLY A 585 -22.07 -3.04 20.74
C GLY A 585 -22.14 -4.45 20.12
N THR A 586 -21.05 -5.20 20.25
CA THR A 586 -20.99 -6.61 19.80
C THR A 586 -21.62 -7.52 20.84
N VAL A 587 -22.62 -8.30 20.44
CA VAL A 587 -23.42 -9.13 21.33
C VAL A 587 -23.23 -10.60 21.00
N LYS A 588 -22.84 -11.39 22.01
CA LYS A 588 -22.91 -12.85 21.97
C LYS A 588 -24.25 -13.31 22.51
N TYR A 589 -24.95 -14.14 21.75
CA TYR A 589 -26.30 -14.57 22.07
C TYR A 589 -26.52 -16.04 21.74
N GLN A 590 -27.59 -16.60 22.30
CA GLN A 590 -28.07 -17.95 22.07
C GLN A 590 -29.55 -17.88 21.69
N VAL A 591 -29.90 -18.32 20.48
CA VAL A 591 -31.28 -18.32 19.96
C VAL A 591 -31.86 -19.74 20.00
N SER A 592 -33.13 -19.88 20.38
CA SER A 592 -33.83 -21.16 20.40
C SER A 592 -35.32 -21.01 20.10
N VAL A 593 -35.92 -22.06 19.53
CA VAL A 593 -37.37 -22.16 19.32
C VAL A 593 -37.88 -23.32 20.15
N LEU A 594 -38.79 -23.03 21.07
CA LEU A 594 -39.37 -23.97 22.03
C LEU A 594 -40.86 -24.14 21.76
N VAL A 595 -41.34 -25.36 21.95
CA VAL A 595 -42.76 -25.72 21.86
C VAL A 595 -43.19 -26.14 23.26
N GLN A 596 -44.02 -25.35 23.92
CA GLN A 596 -44.44 -25.58 25.29
C GLN A 596 -45.94 -25.87 25.37
N GLU A 597 -46.33 -26.89 26.11
CA GLU A 597 -47.74 -27.18 26.40
C GLU A 597 -48.32 -26.14 27.36
N SER A 598 -49.51 -25.63 27.05
CA SER A 598 -50.21 -24.67 27.91
C SER A 598 -50.85 -25.41 29.10
N ILE A 599 -50.22 -25.30 30.27
CA ILE A 599 -50.88 -25.68 31.52
C ILE A 599 -51.70 -24.47 31.96
N ASP A 600 -52.93 -24.35 31.48
CA ASP A 600 -53.92 -23.42 32.04
C ASP A 600 -54.35 -23.93 33.43
N GLY A 601 -53.58 -23.56 34.45
CA GLY A 601 -53.81 -24.04 35.82
C GLY A 601 -52.97 -23.37 36.91
N ALA A 602 -52.54 -22.11 36.74
CA ALA A 602 -51.93 -21.34 37.82
C ALA A 602 -52.42 -19.88 37.80
N LYS A 603 -53.65 -19.66 38.29
CA LYS A 603 -54.04 -18.35 38.81
C LYS A 603 -53.13 -18.02 39.99
N VAL A 604 -52.31 -16.98 39.83
CA VAL A 604 -51.60 -16.34 40.93
C VAL A 604 -52.66 -15.67 41.83
N GLY A 605 -52.87 -16.22 43.03
CA GLY A 605 -53.44 -15.50 44.15
C GLY A 605 -54.83 -15.92 44.66
N GLU A 606 -55.02 -17.18 45.07
CA GLU A 606 -56.00 -17.51 46.11
C GLU A 606 -55.29 -18.05 47.35
N ARG A 607 -55.19 -17.23 48.39
CA ARG A 607 -55.13 -17.72 49.77
C ARG A 607 -56.57 -17.94 50.23
N ALA A 608 -56.83 -19.18 50.61
CA ALA A 608 -57.87 -19.67 51.51
C ALA A 608 -59.00 -18.69 51.88
N VAL A 609 -60.21 -19.01 51.46
CA VAL A 609 -61.39 -18.73 52.27
C VAL A 609 -62.16 -20.03 52.47
N SER A 610 -62.00 -20.58 53.65
CA SER A 610 -63.07 -21.29 54.34
C SER A 610 -64.29 -20.37 54.49
N SER A 611 -65.44 -20.86 54.05
CA SER A 611 -66.81 -20.51 54.48
C SER A 611 -67.28 -19.04 54.45
N SER A 612 -68.28 -18.79 53.59
CA SER A 612 -69.48 -17.95 53.76
C SER A 612 -69.38 -16.59 54.47
N SER A 613 -69.55 -15.51 53.71
CA SER A 613 -70.48 -14.40 54.00
C SER A 613 -70.36 -13.37 52.87
N ASP A 614 -71.49 -12.92 52.30
CA ASP A 614 -71.54 -11.74 51.43
C ASP A 614 -70.92 -10.54 52.16
N VAL A 615 -69.72 -10.13 51.73
CA VAL A 615 -69.08 -8.91 52.22
C VAL A 615 -69.28 -7.85 51.15
N ASP A 616 -70.05 -6.83 51.48
CA ASP A 616 -70.20 -5.64 50.63
C ASP A 616 -68.81 -5.05 50.34
N THR A 617 -68.39 -5.05 49.08
CA THR A 617 -67.12 -4.48 48.62
C THR A 617 -67.39 -3.23 47.81
N VAL A 618 -66.67 -2.15 48.12
CA VAL A 618 -66.74 -0.87 47.43
C VAL A 618 -65.44 -0.61 46.69
N GLU A 619 -65.54 -0.08 45.48
CA GLU A 619 -64.39 0.22 44.64
C GLU A 619 -63.65 1.47 45.15
N CYS A 620 -62.34 1.35 45.35
CA CYS A 620 -61.50 2.48 45.73
C CYS A 620 -61.49 3.54 44.64
N ARG A 621 -61.75 4.80 45.02
CA ARG A 621 -61.78 5.93 44.07
C ARG A 621 -60.44 6.18 43.39
N ASN A 622 -59.33 5.78 44.01
CA ASN A 622 -57.97 6.00 43.51
C ASN A 622 -57.44 4.81 42.71
N CYS A 623 -57.32 3.61 43.30
CA CYS A 623 -56.73 2.45 42.61
C CYS A 623 -57.72 1.56 41.85
N LYS A 624 -59.03 1.86 41.92
CA LYS A 624 -60.09 1.12 41.23
C LYS A 624 -60.22 -0.36 41.64
N HIS A 625 -59.58 -0.77 42.73
CA HIS A 625 -59.72 -2.11 43.29
C HIS A 625 -60.94 -2.19 44.20
N SER A 626 -61.67 -3.31 44.13
CA SER A 626 -62.81 -3.62 45.00
C SER A 626 -62.32 -4.04 46.38
N ILE A 627 -62.70 -3.28 47.41
CA ILE A 627 -62.20 -3.46 48.78
C ILE A 627 -63.39 -3.53 49.74
N PRO A 628 -63.35 -4.39 50.76
CA PRO A 628 -64.45 -4.48 51.73
C PRO A 628 -64.82 -3.11 52.32
N SER A 629 -66.13 -2.80 52.36
CA SER A 629 -66.67 -1.51 52.81
C SER A 629 -66.18 -1.10 54.21
N ARG A 630 -65.86 -2.07 55.06
CA ARG A 630 -65.31 -1.83 56.41
C ARG A 630 -63.87 -1.29 56.44
N SER A 631 -63.08 -1.54 55.40
CA SER A 631 -61.67 -1.15 55.31
C SER A 631 -61.38 -0.10 54.24
N ILE A 632 -62.39 0.30 53.46
CA ILE A 632 -62.23 1.24 52.35
C ILE A 632 -61.66 2.58 52.79
N ALA A 633 -62.09 3.13 53.92
CA ALA A 633 -61.60 4.42 54.41
C ALA A 633 -60.10 4.42 54.75
N LEU A 634 -59.62 3.34 55.39
CA LEU A 634 -58.19 3.19 55.71
C LEU A 634 -57.37 2.92 54.45
N HIS A 635 -57.89 2.09 53.54
CA HIS A 635 -57.23 1.84 52.27
C HIS A 635 -57.18 3.09 51.39
N GLU A 636 -58.24 3.87 51.27
CA GLU A 636 -58.27 5.08 50.45
C GLU A 636 -57.26 6.11 50.93
N VAL A 637 -57.08 6.27 52.24
CA VAL A 637 -56.06 7.17 52.81
C VAL A 637 -54.65 6.64 52.56
N TYR A 638 -54.43 5.34 52.70
CA TYR A 638 -53.11 4.75 52.42
C TYR A 638 -52.78 4.77 50.92
N CYS A 639 -53.74 4.41 50.07
CA CYS A 639 -53.62 4.34 48.62
C CYS A 639 -53.45 5.73 48.01
N SER A 640 -54.18 6.75 48.48
CA SER A 640 -54.00 8.14 48.01
C SER A 640 -52.65 8.73 48.37
N ARG A 641 -51.98 8.20 49.41
CA ARG A 641 -50.63 8.64 49.81
C ARG A 641 -49.50 7.94 49.07
N HIS A 642 -49.69 6.67 48.72
CA HIS A 642 -48.61 5.85 48.14
C HIS A 642 -48.79 5.55 46.66
N ASN A 643 -49.99 5.74 46.11
CA ASN A 643 -50.28 5.46 44.71
C ASN A 643 -50.88 6.69 44.02
N VAL A 644 -50.48 6.88 42.77
CA VAL A 644 -50.96 7.93 41.89
C VAL A 644 -51.44 7.31 40.59
N VAL A 645 -52.58 7.77 40.09
CA VAL A 645 -53.09 7.39 38.77
C VAL A 645 -52.41 8.25 37.73
N CYS A 646 -51.93 7.65 36.65
CA CYS A 646 -51.40 8.42 35.54
C CYS A 646 -52.53 9.22 34.86
N ASN A 647 -52.35 10.53 34.77
CA ASN A 647 -53.34 11.46 34.20
C ASN A 647 -53.30 11.55 32.67
N HIS A 648 -52.45 10.76 31.99
CA HIS A 648 -52.40 10.73 30.53
C HIS A 648 -53.67 10.10 29.96
N HIS A 649 -54.25 10.75 28.95
CA HIS A 649 -55.49 10.29 28.30
C HIS A 649 -55.30 8.86 27.75
N GLY A 650 -56.13 7.92 28.20
CA GLY A 650 -56.07 6.50 27.79
C GLY A 650 -55.09 5.61 28.57
N CYS A 651 -54.32 6.12 29.53
CA CYS A 651 -53.39 5.30 30.33
C CYS A 651 -54.07 4.66 31.55
N GLY A 652 -54.55 5.47 32.50
CA GLY A 652 -55.30 5.00 33.67
C GLY A 652 -54.54 4.07 34.63
N ILE A 653 -53.24 3.85 34.45
CA ILE A 653 -52.43 2.96 35.29
C ILE A 653 -52.20 3.59 36.66
N VAL A 654 -52.38 2.79 37.71
CA VAL A 654 -52.13 3.16 39.10
C VAL A 654 -50.70 2.73 39.45
N LEU A 655 -49.84 3.70 39.75
CA LEU A 655 -48.43 3.47 40.05
C LEU A 655 -48.13 3.91 41.48
N ARG A 656 -47.08 3.34 42.08
CA ARG A 656 -46.56 3.90 43.33
C ARG A 656 -45.96 5.27 43.07
N VAL A 657 -46.04 6.18 44.04
CA VAL A 657 -45.53 7.56 43.92
C VAL A 657 -44.04 7.59 43.57
N GLU A 658 -43.27 6.60 44.04
CA GLU A 658 -41.85 6.45 43.71
C GLU A 658 -41.61 6.00 42.25
N GLU A 659 -42.49 5.15 41.72
CA GLU A 659 -42.39 4.56 40.38
C GLU A 659 -43.00 5.47 39.30
N ALA A 660 -43.94 6.34 39.68
CA ALA A 660 -44.60 7.29 38.78
C ALA A 660 -43.60 8.25 38.09
N LYS A 661 -42.46 8.55 38.72
CA LYS A 661 -41.39 9.36 38.12
C LYS A 661 -40.74 8.69 36.91
N ASN A 662 -40.79 7.36 36.85
CA ASN A 662 -40.22 6.56 35.77
C ASN A 662 -41.30 6.10 34.77
N HIS A 663 -42.49 6.69 34.81
CA HIS A 663 -43.58 6.39 33.87
C HIS A 663 -43.83 7.60 32.99
N LEU A 664 -43.29 7.55 31.77
CA LEU A 664 -43.38 8.63 30.79
C LEU A 664 -44.20 8.17 29.59
N HIS A 665 -44.92 9.10 28.98
CA HIS A 665 -45.67 8.85 27.75
C HIS A 665 -44.94 9.46 26.56
N CYS A 666 -44.92 8.75 25.44
CA CYS A 666 -44.42 9.32 24.20
C CYS A 666 -45.39 10.41 23.70
N GLU A 667 -44.88 11.58 23.36
CA GLU A 667 -45.71 12.71 22.87
C GLU A 667 -46.35 12.44 21.50
N LYS A 668 -45.80 11.50 20.71
CA LYS A 668 -46.29 11.17 19.36
C LYS A 668 -47.35 10.06 19.35
N CYS A 669 -47.16 8.97 20.10
CA CYS A 669 -48.08 7.82 20.11
C CYS A 669 -48.80 7.58 21.44
N GLY A 670 -48.45 8.30 22.51
CA GLY A 670 -49.08 8.17 23.83
C GLY A 670 -48.72 6.91 24.63
N LYS A 671 -47.85 6.03 24.11
CA LYS A 671 -47.46 4.77 24.78
C LYS A 671 -46.66 5.05 26.07
N ALA A 672 -47.00 4.33 27.13
CA ALA A 672 -46.33 4.43 28.44
C ALA A 672 -45.04 3.60 28.47
N LEU A 673 -43.91 4.23 28.80
CA LEU A 673 -42.57 3.63 28.80
C LEU A 673 -41.70 4.18 29.93
N GLN A 674 -40.65 3.43 30.29
CA GLN A 674 -39.63 3.93 31.22
C GLN A 674 -38.64 4.89 30.52
N PRO A 675 -37.98 5.80 31.27
CA PRO A 675 -37.04 6.77 30.68
C PRO A 675 -35.92 6.13 29.86
N THR A 676 -35.41 4.98 30.29
CA THR A 676 -34.35 4.23 29.60
C THR A 676 -34.79 3.59 28.28
N GLU A 677 -36.10 3.43 28.09
CA GLU A 677 -36.70 2.82 26.90
C GLU A 677 -37.24 3.88 25.92
N MET A 678 -37.45 5.11 26.39
CA MET A 678 -37.99 6.21 25.60
C MET A 678 -37.08 6.61 24.43
N GLU A 679 -35.77 6.67 24.65
CA GLU A 679 -34.81 7.02 23.60
C GLU A 679 -34.82 5.98 22.46
N LYS A 680 -34.89 4.69 22.82
CA LYS A 680 -35.03 3.61 21.83
C LYS A 680 -36.37 3.66 21.11
N HIS A 681 -37.45 3.91 21.84
CA HIS A 681 -38.79 4.02 21.26
C HIS A 681 -38.89 5.15 20.22
N LEU A 682 -38.36 6.34 20.52
CA LEU A 682 -38.33 7.46 19.58
C LEU A 682 -37.52 7.13 18.33
N LYS A 683 -36.34 6.51 18.51
CA LYS A 683 -35.46 6.10 17.41
C LYS A 683 -36.09 5.02 16.52
N VAL A 684 -36.78 4.03 17.12
CA VAL A 684 -37.31 2.89 16.36
C VAL A 684 -38.67 3.19 15.72
N PHE A 685 -39.56 3.90 16.39
CA PHE A 685 -40.95 4.05 15.94
C PHE A 685 -41.22 5.38 15.23
N HIS A 686 -40.46 6.42 15.54
CA HIS A 686 -40.75 7.79 15.12
C HIS A 686 -39.63 8.46 14.33
N GLU A 687 -38.50 7.78 14.13
CA GLU A 687 -37.48 8.21 13.17
C GLU A 687 -37.98 7.87 11.75
N PRO A 688 -37.95 8.84 10.81
CA PRO A 688 -38.40 8.60 9.44
C PRO A 688 -37.49 7.59 8.73
N LEU A 689 -38.09 6.56 8.14
CA LEU A 689 -37.41 5.50 7.41
C LEU A 689 -37.62 5.70 5.92
N THR A 690 -36.60 5.41 5.11
CA THR A 690 -36.69 5.45 3.64
C THR A 690 -36.88 4.04 3.08
N CYS A 691 -37.91 3.84 2.27
CA CYS A 691 -38.12 2.61 1.52
C CYS A 691 -37.28 2.62 0.24
N GLY A 692 -36.89 1.44 -0.27
CA GLY A 692 -36.18 1.31 -1.56
C GLY A 692 -36.96 1.84 -2.77
N CYS A 693 -38.28 2.01 -2.65
CA CYS A 693 -39.11 2.69 -3.66
C CYS A 693 -38.99 4.23 -3.62
N GLY A 694 -38.27 4.81 -2.66
CA GLY A 694 -38.04 6.25 -2.52
C GLY A 694 -38.96 6.99 -1.52
N ILE A 695 -39.94 6.30 -0.92
CA ILE A 695 -40.89 6.90 0.03
C ILE A 695 -40.29 6.94 1.46
N VAL A 696 -40.48 8.06 2.16
CA VAL A 696 -40.03 8.24 3.55
C VAL A 696 -41.25 8.30 4.49
N LEU A 697 -41.33 7.38 5.46
CA LEU A 697 -42.46 7.24 6.40
C LEU A 697 -41.99 6.83 7.80
N GLU A 698 -42.80 7.09 8.83
CA GLU A 698 -42.59 6.52 10.17
C GLU A 698 -42.90 5.01 10.19
N LYS A 699 -42.43 4.27 11.20
CA LYS A 699 -42.43 2.79 11.22
C LYS A 699 -43.81 2.16 10.96
N GLU A 700 -44.86 2.63 11.65
CA GLU A 700 -46.21 2.05 11.49
C GLU A 700 -46.75 2.20 10.06
N GLN A 701 -46.47 3.36 9.44
CA GLN A 701 -46.86 3.65 8.07
C GLN A 701 -45.98 2.91 7.07
N MET A 702 -44.69 2.73 7.37
CA MET A 702 -43.74 1.98 6.54
C MET A 702 -44.13 0.51 6.43
N VAL A 703 -44.55 -0.13 7.52
CA VAL A 703 -45.00 -1.52 7.51
C VAL A 703 -46.29 -1.68 6.67
N GLN A 704 -47.24 -0.74 6.79
CA GLN A 704 -48.44 -0.74 5.95
C GLN A 704 -48.10 -0.56 4.47
N HIS A 705 -47.20 0.38 4.16
CA HIS A 705 -46.70 0.62 2.82
C HIS A 705 -46.04 -0.64 2.24
N GLN A 706 -45.07 -1.25 2.93
CA GLN A 706 -44.36 -2.44 2.44
C GLN A 706 -45.27 -3.66 2.27
N GLY A 707 -46.29 -3.81 3.12
CA GLY A 707 -47.23 -4.94 3.05
C GLY A 707 -48.28 -4.81 1.93
N LYS A 708 -48.72 -3.59 1.60
CA LYS A 708 -49.86 -3.37 0.69
C LYS A 708 -49.53 -2.53 -0.54
N ASP A 709 -48.82 -1.43 -0.36
CA ASP A 709 -48.72 -0.35 -1.35
C ASP A 709 -47.37 -0.31 -2.09
N CYS A 710 -46.34 -0.98 -1.56
CA CYS A 710 -44.99 -0.91 -2.10
C CYS A 710 -44.88 -1.71 -3.41
N PRO A 711 -44.36 -1.09 -4.49
CA PRO A 711 -44.22 -1.79 -5.78
C PRO A 711 -43.17 -2.91 -5.73
N LEU A 712 -42.21 -2.79 -4.81
CA LEU A 712 -41.15 -3.79 -4.60
C LEU A 712 -41.59 -4.93 -3.68
N ARG A 713 -42.86 -4.98 -3.23
CA ARG A 713 -43.32 -6.09 -2.38
C ARG A 713 -43.37 -7.38 -3.21
N LEU A 714 -42.95 -8.50 -2.62
CA LEU A 714 -43.02 -9.80 -3.28
C LEU A 714 -44.42 -10.40 -3.15
N ILE A 715 -44.94 -10.92 -4.26
CA ILE A 715 -46.22 -11.61 -4.35
C ILE A 715 -46.04 -12.96 -5.03
N ALA A 716 -46.87 -13.92 -4.67
CA ALA A 716 -47.02 -15.14 -5.47
C ALA A 716 -47.93 -14.83 -6.65
N CYS A 717 -47.41 -14.91 -7.88
CA CYS A 717 -48.22 -14.69 -9.07
C CYS A 717 -49.22 -15.83 -9.24
N ARG A 718 -50.50 -15.48 -9.41
CA ARG A 718 -51.59 -16.45 -9.62
C ARG A 718 -51.46 -17.30 -10.88
N PHE A 719 -50.67 -16.86 -11.86
CA PHE A 719 -50.60 -17.49 -13.18
C PHE A 719 -49.34 -18.34 -13.38
N CYS A 720 -48.16 -17.85 -12.97
CA CYS A 720 -46.93 -18.64 -13.06
C CYS A 720 -46.54 -19.34 -11.76
N GLY A 721 -47.14 -18.97 -10.62
CA GLY A 721 -46.80 -19.52 -9.31
C GLY A 721 -45.49 -18.99 -8.72
N ASP A 722 -44.75 -18.15 -9.45
CA ASP A 722 -43.48 -17.58 -9.01
C ASP A 722 -43.66 -16.45 -7.98
N MET A 723 -42.65 -16.28 -7.14
CA MET A 723 -42.52 -15.12 -6.25
C MET A 723 -41.89 -13.97 -7.03
N VAL A 724 -42.65 -12.90 -7.25
CA VAL A 724 -42.27 -11.77 -8.11
C VAL A 724 -42.59 -10.45 -7.43
N GLU A 725 -41.93 -9.38 -7.85
CA GLU A 725 -42.30 -8.03 -7.39
C GLU A 725 -43.71 -7.67 -7.90
N ALA A 726 -44.49 -7.01 -7.05
CA ALA A 726 -45.85 -6.60 -7.40
C ALA A 726 -45.86 -5.59 -8.57
N GLY A 727 -44.81 -4.79 -8.70
CA GLY A 727 -44.80 -3.62 -9.57
C GLY A 727 -45.80 -2.57 -9.10
N ASN A 728 -46.04 -1.55 -9.90
CA ASN A 728 -46.87 -0.41 -9.50
C ASN A 728 -48.37 -0.78 -9.44
N SER A 729 -49.07 -0.57 -10.54
CA SER A 729 -50.45 -1.01 -10.69
C SER A 729 -50.62 -1.48 -12.13
N ALA A 730 -51.49 -2.48 -12.35
CA ALA A 730 -51.77 -2.94 -13.70
C ALA A 730 -52.09 -1.76 -14.63
N ALA A 731 -51.46 -1.74 -15.82
CA ALA A 731 -51.64 -0.67 -16.80
C ALA A 731 -53.10 -0.62 -17.30
N ASP A 732 -53.72 -1.79 -17.47
CA ASP A 732 -55.13 -1.94 -17.82
C ASP A 732 -56.05 -1.64 -16.62
N THR A 733 -57.03 -0.76 -16.82
CA THR A 733 -58.01 -0.38 -15.80
C THR A 733 -58.88 -1.55 -15.36
N ARG A 734 -59.18 -2.50 -16.26
CA ARG A 734 -59.95 -3.71 -15.92
C ARG A 734 -59.17 -4.61 -14.97
N ASP A 735 -57.89 -4.78 -15.23
CA ASP A 735 -56.98 -5.61 -14.43
C ASP A 735 -56.77 -5.00 -13.04
N ARG A 736 -56.68 -3.67 -12.96
CA ARG A 736 -56.64 -2.93 -11.69
C ARG A 736 -57.90 -3.12 -10.85
N MET A 737 -59.09 -3.12 -11.47
CA MET A 737 -60.35 -3.40 -10.74
C MET A 737 -60.44 -4.83 -10.23
N ARG A 738 -59.79 -5.79 -10.89
CA ARG A 738 -59.67 -7.19 -10.43
C ARG A 738 -58.61 -7.37 -9.34
N GLY A 739 -57.93 -6.30 -8.94
CA GLY A 739 -56.89 -6.32 -7.91
C GLY A 739 -55.60 -7.00 -8.36
N MET A 740 -55.36 -7.10 -9.67
CA MET A 740 -54.13 -7.69 -10.19
C MET A 740 -52.96 -6.72 -10.09
N SER A 741 -51.79 -7.26 -9.73
CA SER A 741 -50.54 -6.52 -9.78
C SER A 741 -50.09 -6.26 -11.23
N GLU A 742 -49.07 -5.42 -11.41
CA GLU A 742 -48.50 -5.16 -12.73
C GLU A 742 -47.97 -6.44 -13.38
N HIS A 743 -47.20 -7.23 -12.62
CA HIS A 743 -46.70 -8.52 -13.09
C HIS A 743 -47.85 -9.50 -13.41
N GLU A 744 -48.86 -9.60 -12.54
CA GLU A 744 -50.00 -10.50 -12.78
C GLU A 744 -50.79 -10.14 -14.03
N SER A 745 -50.93 -8.84 -14.34
CA SER A 745 -51.57 -8.37 -15.57
C SER A 745 -50.79 -8.83 -16.81
N THR A 746 -49.46 -8.67 -16.81
CA THR A 746 -48.61 -9.09 -17.93
C THR A 746 -48.57 -10.61 -18.05
N CYS A 747 -48.32 -11.32 -16.94
CA CYS A 747 -48.24 -12.78 -16.91
C CYS A 747 -49.58 -13.43 -17.29
N GLY A 748 -50.69 -12.89 -16.79
CA GLY A 748 -52.04 -13.33 -17.11
C GLY A 748 -52.47 -13.05 -18.56
N SER A 749 -51.80 -12.14 -19.26
CA SER A 749 -52.06 -11.86 -20.69
C SER A 749 -51.44 -12.91 -21.62
N ARG A 750 -50.63 -13.85 -21.09
CA ARG A 750 -50.15 -15.00 -21.85
C ARG A 750 -51.33 -15.89 -22.23
N THR A 751 -51.30 -16.43 -23.44
CA THR A 751 -52.33 -17.34 -23.94
C THR A 751 -51.97 -18.79 -23.69
N ALA A 752 -52.96 -19.57 -23.29
CA ALA A 752 -52.89 -21.02 -23.19
C ALA A 752 -54.11 -21.64 -23.92
N PRO A 753 -53.97 -22.84 -24.51
CA PRO A 753 -55.11 -23.53 -25.10
C PRO A 753 -56.11 -23.93 -24.00
N CYS A 754 -57.39 -23.69 -24.22
CA CYS A 754 -58.46 -24.14 -23.34
C CYS A 754 -58.66 -25.64 -23.47
N ASP A 755 -58.59 -26.40 -22.36
CA ASP A 755 -58.73 -27.87 -22.38
C ASP A 755 -60.07 -28.36 -22.94
N SER A 756 -61.13 -27.55 -22.82
CA SER A 756 -62.49 -27.90 -23.25
C SER A 756 -62.75 -27.66 -24.75
N CYS A 757 -62.08 -26.69 -25.39
CA CYS A 757 -62.36 -26.33 -26.79
C CYS A 757 -61.13 -26.06 -27.67
N GLY A 758 -59.93 -26.16 -27.12
CA GLY A 758 -58.66 -25.96 -27.82
C GLY A 758 -58.37 -24.52 -28.27
N ARG A 759 -59.24 -23.55 -27.97
CA ARG A 759 -59.01 -22.14 -28.34
C ARG A 759 -57.93 -21.53 -27.44
N SER A 760 -57.03 -20.75 -28.02
CA SER A 760 -56.04 -19.97 -27.27
C SER A 760 -56.73 -18.82 -26.54
N VAL A 761 -56.69 -18.84 -25.21
CA VAL A 761 -57.33 -17.86 -24.33
C VAL A 761 -56.29 -17.32 -23.37
N MET A 762 -56.35 -16.02 -23.05
CA MET A 762 -55.47 -15.43 -22.04
C MET A 762 -55.72 -16.06 -20.67
N LEU A 763 -54.67 -16.38 -19.92
CA LEU A 763 -54.77 -17.01 -18.60
C LEU A 763 -55.68 -16.22 -17.65
N LYS A 764 -55.61 -14.88 -17.67
CA LYS A 764 -56.45 -13.99 -16.84
C LYS A 764 -57.94 -13.98 -17.18
N ASP A 765 -58.30 -14.49 -18.36
CA ASP A 765 -59.68 -14.59 -18.84
C ASP A 765 -60.14 -16.05 -18.99
N MET A 766 -59.33 -17.02 -18.59
CA MET A 766 -59.65 -18.45 -18.69
C MET A 766 -60.91 -18.80 -17.89
N ASP A 767 -61.04 -18.29 -16.66
CA ASP A 767 -62.23 -18.52 -15.83
C ASP A 767 -63.50 -17.94 -16.49
N ILE A 768 -63.38 -16.75 -17.09
CA ILE A 768 -64.51 -16.10 -17.78
C ILE A 768 -64.86 -16.85 -19.05
N HIS A 769 -63.86 -17.33 -19.80
CA HIS A 769 -64.07 -18.16 -20.97
C HIS A 769 -64.76 -19.49 -20.60
N GLN A 770 -64.32 -20.14 -19.52
CA GLN A 770 -64.96 -21.35 -19.00
C GLN A 770 -66.41 -21.08 -18.63
N ILE A 771 -66.72 -19.98 -17.93
CA ILE A 771 -68.10 -19.64 -17.56
C ILE A 771 -68.95 -19.24 -18.78
N ALA A 772 -68.44 -18.40 -19.67
CA ALA A 772 -69.21 -17.84 -20.79
C ALA A 772 -69.41 -18.82 -21.96
N VAL A 773 -68.45 -19.72 -22.19
CA VAL A 773 -68.44 -20.66 -23.33
C VAL A 773 -68.79 -22.09 -22.89
N HIS A 774 -68.45 -22.47 -21.66
CA HIS A 774 -68.65 -23.82 -21.13
C HIS A 774 -69.56 -23.88 -19.89
N GLY A 775 -69.93 -22.73 -19.32
CA GLY A 775 -70.83 -22.66 -18.17
C GLY A 775 -72.22 -23.09 -18.59
N LYS A 776 -72.68 -24.23 -18.06
CA LYS A 776 -74.09 -24.60 -18.13
C LYS A 776 -74.88 -23.60 -17.31
N SER A 777 -75.82 -22.89 -17.94
CA SER A 777 -76.88 -22.18 -17.23
C SER A 777 -77.62 -23.19 -16.36
N SER A 778 -77.41 -23.13 -15.04
CA SER A 778 -78.29 -23.77 -14.07
C SER A 778 -79.63 -23.06 -14.02
#